data_AF-A0A356KW19-F1
#
_entry.id   AF-A0A356KW19-F1
#
_cell.length_a   1.000
_cell.length_b   1.000
_cell.length_c   1.000
_cell.angle_alpha   90.00
_cell.angle_beta   90.00
_cell.angle_gamma   90.00
#
_symmetry.space_group_name_H-M   'P 1'
#
loop_
_entity.id
_entity.type
_entity.pdbx_description
1 polymer ?
#
loop_
_entity_poly.entity_id
_entity_poly.type
_entity_poly.pdbx_seq_one_letter_code
_entity_poly.pdbx_strand_id
1 'polypeptide(L)'
;MSRALDSLGRARRWLESLRVVRYAWDNPSAEADARTILSSPKVGGWLGLEVLLLIVVGASTLLIAPAEEREIRDLLEVNGAGAVLIDASFLLMAALFTLLFPFRAAGLLEGPRWRGYLDQVITTGVSPLRYFAGKWATTQPLLAGLLLAALPFVMLYGLLGGANWGRVVVGFALLFLYANLILAVVCGLSALLHEVAAVVVTLAIFVGLFALSVLPVPSVIGSFTPVRYFIQPMIAPLGGAEAAMLAKVYGDPNLLGLHVPWLLWVVLSWAALAGCAALCCALGPLHTFVPCLNNFGALVFPGDKKRFRFRKVRPFLTRRTELAFLFDNRSPRIGRWALPLRALQLSFVLGGLALVLFSAAFANPVMSLIVHEAVFVMHTSATVIVLVLALFLLTSGRVQSLARFRLAGLRIPLFVFDLAVFMGLLAGLVVLHLAVFSLSWADLAMPRPFWNRSGTAQELFVRCSVVLGILLPLALSTFLVMKLVGTRWLGKGWVFLMGAIWVFFLGLVPALLVALSKAFAQADNLGIRPWKLPIYALAMTSPTTQGMAMLEQAPRWIRSEHWLLTRGYWFWHALLLAYLGALSWRMHRSTLQEAAVFESLDPHSDAEAAGHPPCPECESLLQVPQPYSDWGGMWITSLFKTVRCLDCSTEFDSRTGKVHKQRNFYLALIRTGATGAGLVALTLVLLRFA
;
A
#
# COMPACT_ATOMS: atom_id res chain seq x y z
N MET A 1 -26.87 -13.65 -45.06
CA MET A 1 -26.46 -12.33 -44.55
C MET A 1 -27.53 -11.67 -43.66
N SER A 2 -28.80 -11.57 -44.08
CA SER A 2 -29.89 -11.00 -43.24
C SER A 2 -30.09 -11.73 -41.90
N ARG A 3 -30.07 -13.08 -41.88
CA ARG A 3 -30.17 -13.86 -40.64
C ARG A 3 -29.01 -13.63 -39.66
N ALA A 4 -27.81 -13.34 -40.17
CA ALA A 4 -26.63 -13.03 -39.35
C ALA A 4 -26.71 -11.60 -38.76
N LEU A 5 -27.24 -10.66 -39.53
CA LEU A 5 -27.53 -9.30 -39.05
C LEU A 5 -28.66 -9.30 -38.01
N ASP A 6 -29.70 -10.13 -38.20
CA ASP A 6 -30.78 -10.30 -37.21
C ASP A 6 -30.32 -10.99 -35.93
N SER A 7 -29.38 -11.95 -36.00
CA SER A 7 -28.77 -12.54 -34.80
C SER A 7 -27.91 -11.53 -34.06
N LEU A 8 -27.15 -10.69 -34.77
CA LEU A 8 -26.37 -9.61 -34.16
C LEU A 8 -27.27 -8.55 -33.51
N GLY A 9 -28.39 -8.19 -34.15
CA GLY A 9 -29.37 -7.25 -33.59
C GLY A 9 -30.11 -7.81 -32.37
N ARG A 10 -30.37 -9.12 -32.30
CA ARG A 10 -30.93 -9.78 -31.11
C ARG A 10 -29.90 -9.89 -29.98
N ALA A 11 -28.67 -10.28 -30.29
CA ALA A 11 -27.58 -10.34 -29.31
C ALA A 11 -27.30 -8.96 -28.71
N ARG A 12 -27.29 -7.91 -29.54
CA ARG A 12 -27.14 -6.52 -29.08
C ARG A 12 -28.28 -6.12 -28.14
N ARG A 13 -29.54 -6.34 -28.51
CA ARG A 13 -30.71 -6.03 -27.65
C ARG A 13 -30.68 -6.81 -26.34
N TRP A 14 -30.26 -8.07 -26.39
CA TRP A 14 -30.09 -8.89 -25.19
C TRP A 14 -28.97 -8.36 -24.29
N LEU A 15 -27.82 -8.01 -24.85
CA LEU A 15 -26.73 -7.39 -24.10
C LEU A 15 -27.12 -6.02 -23.53
N GLU A 16 -27.83 -5.18 -24.28
CA GLU A 16 -28.35 -3.89 -23.81
C GLU A 16 -29.43 -4.06 -22.72
N SER A 17 -30.14 -5.20 -22.70
CA SER A 17 -31.08 -5.54 -21.62
C SER A 17 -30.37 -5.86 -20.30
N LEU A 18 -29.09 -6.25 -20.35
CA LEU A 18 -28.28 -6.45 -19.15
C LEU A 18 -27.96 -5.09 -18.54
N ARG A 19 -28.58 -4.79 -17.39
CA ARG A 19 -28.43 -3.52 -16.66
C ARG A 19 -26.96 -3.11 -16.44
N VAL A 20 -26.05 -4.08 -16.25
CA VAL A 20 -24.62 -3.83 -16.03
C VAL A 20 -23.92 -3.34 -17.29
N VAL A 21 -24.23 -3.95 -18.44
CA VAL A 21 -23.68 -3.55 -19.74
C VAL A 21 -24.18 -2.15 -20.08
N ARG A 22 -25.49 -1.91 -19.96
CA ARG A 22 -26.07 -0.58 -20.14
C ARG A 22 -25.43 0.45 -19.22
N TYR A 23 -25.24 0.11 -17.94
CA TYR A 23 -24.55 1.00 -16.99
C TYR A 23 -23.15 1.38 -17.47
N ALA A 24 -22.34 0.44 -17.95
CA ALA A 24 -21.00 0.73 -18.45
C ALA A 24 -21.00 1.54 -19.75
N TRP A 25 -21.91 1.25 -20.69
CA TRP A 25 -21.99 1.90 -21.99
C TRP A 25 -22.69 3.27 -21.96
N ASP A 26 -23.46 3.58 -20.91
CA ASP A 26 -23.99 4.91 -20.61
C ASP A 26 -22.88 5.89 -20.11
N ASN A 27 -21.65 5.74 -20.62
CA ASN A 27 -20.51 6.62 -20.39
C ASN A 27 -20.28 7.50 -21.65
N PRO A 28 -20.25 8.84 -21.52
CA PRO A 28 -20.16 9.76 -22.67
C PRO A 28 -18.87 9.60 -23.51
N SER A 29 -17.83 8.97 -22.95
CA SER A 29 -16.56 8.74 -23.64
C SER A 29 -16.38 7.33 -24.21
N ALA A 30 -17.24 6.37 -23.83
CA ALA A 30 -17.02 4.95 -24.12
C ALA A 30 -16.94 4.66 -25.64
N GLU A 31 -17.80 5.25 -26.45
CA GLU A 31 -17.77 5.02 -27.90
C GLU A 31 -16.49 5.58 -28.54
N ALA A 32 -16.09 6.80 -28.18
CA ALA A 32 -14.88 7.42 -28.70
C ALA A 32 -13.62 6.64 -28.28
N ASP A 33 -13.61 6.12 -27.05
CA ASP A 33 -12.54 5.23 -26.59
C ASP A 33 -12.53 3.92 -27.36
N ALA A 34 -13.68 3.23 -27.50
CA ALA A 34 -13.79 1.99 -28.26
C ALA A 34 -13.23 2.15 -29.67
N ARG A 35 -13.58 3.23 -30.38
CA ARG A 35 -13.02 3.55 -31.72
C ARG A 35 -11.51 3.77 -31.69
N THR A 36 -11.01 4.45 -30.66
CA THR A 36 -9.57 4.69 -30.51
C THR A 36 -8.80 3.39 -30.23
N ILE A 37 -9.39 2.51 -29.41
CA ILE A 37 -8.82 1.23 -29.01
C ILE A 37 -8.79 0.28 -30.18
N LEU A 38 -9.90 0.22 -30.92
CA LEU A 38 -10.07 -0.61 -32.10
C LEU A 38 -9.44 -0.01 -33.36
N SER A 39 -8.71 1.10 -33.23
CA SER A 39 -8.01 1.68 -34.37
C SER A 39 -6.97 0.68 -34.90
N SER A 40 -7.06 0.42 -36.20
CA SER A 40 -6.27 -0.59 -36.93
C SER A 40 -4.77 -0.63 -36.59
N PRO A 41 -4.02 0.49 -36.50
CA PRO A 41 -2.58 0.41 -36.28
C PRO A 41 -2.22 -0.04 -34.86
N LYS A 42 -3.03 0.33 -33.85
CA LYS A 42 -2.74 -0.04 -32.45
C LYS A 42 -3.06 -1.50 -32.19
N VAL A 43 -4.23 -1.96 -32.63
CA VAL A 43 -4.62 -3.37 -32.51
C VAL A 43 -3.68 -4.24 -33.32
N GLY A 44 -3.39 -3.87 -34.57
CA GLY A 44 -2.46 -4.60 -35.44
C GLY A 44 -1.05 -4.69 -34.85
N GLY A 45 -0.55 -3.62 -34.23
CA GLY A 45 0.76 -3.64 -33.58
C GLY A 45 0.83 -4.61 -32.39
N TRP A 46 -0.19 -4.61 -31.51
CA TRP A 46 -0.21 -5.51 -30.35
C TRP A 46 -0.45 -6.97 -30.73
N LEU A 47 -1.38 -7.23 -31.65
CA LEU A 47 -1.61 -8.58 -32.19
C LEU A 47 -0.38 -9.10 -32.94
N GLY A 48 0.25 -8.25 -33.75
CA GLY A 48 1.47 -8.61 -34.46
C GLY A 48 2.62 -8.94 -33.51
N LEU A 49 2.80 -8.17 -32.43
CA LEU A 49 3.78 -8.45 -31.40
C LEU A 49 3.49 -9.78 -30.68
N GLU A 50 2.24 -10.03 -30.29
CA GLU A 50 1.83 -11.28 -29.65
C GLU A 50 2.11 -12.50 -30.54
N VAL A 51 1.66 -12.44 -31.79
CA VAL A 51 1.87 -13.52 -32.78
C VAL A 51 3.36 -13.76 -33.00
N LEU A 52 4.17 -12.70 -33.14
CA LEU A 52 5.62 -12.82 -33.29
C LEU A 52 6.25 -13.51 -32.08
N LEU A 53 5.87 -13.11 -30.86
CA LEU A 53 6.41 -13.70 -29.63
C LEU A 53 6.01 -15.17 -29.49
N LEU A 54 4.78 -15.54 -29.85
CA LEU A 54 4.32 -16.95 -29.85
C LEU A 54 5.11 -17.80 -30.85
N ILE A 55 5.41 -17.27 -32.03
CA ILE A 55 6.27 -17.93 -33.03
C ILE A 55 7.69 -18.11 -32.48
N VAL A 56 8.25 -17.08 -31.86
CA VAL A 56 9.61 -17.12 -31.29
C VAL A 56 9.69 -18.18 -30.18
N VAL A 57 8.72 -18.25 -29.27
CA VAL A 57 8.66 -19.28 -28.23
C VAL A 57 8.51 -20.67 -28.83
N GLY A 58 7.64 -20.84 -29.83
CA GLY A 58 7.50 -22.11 -30.55
C GLY A 58 8.80 -22.57 -31.19
N ALA A 59 9.48 -21.67 -31.90
CA ALA A 59 10.75 -21.95 -32.57
C ALA A 59 11.88 -22.24 -31.58
N SER A 60 12.01 -21.46 -30.50
CA SER A 60 13.08 -21.65 -29.51
C SER A 60 12.93 -22.96 -28.75
N THR A 61 11.72 -23.31 -28.31
CA THR A 61 11.46 -24.55 -27.57
C THR A 61 11.61 -25.80 -28.44
N LEU A 62 11.24 -25.74 -29.74
CA LEU A 62 11.31 -26.92 -30.62
C LEU A 62 12.65 -27.09 -31.34
N LEU A 63 13.33 -26.00 -31.72
CA LEU A 63 14.49 -26.06 -32.61
C LEU A 63 15.82 -25.83 -31.89
N ILE A 64 15.84 -24.96 -30.89
CA ILE A 64 17.09 -24.48 -30.26
C ILE A 64 17.34 -25.24 -28.96
N ALA A 65 16.36 -25.23 -28.06
CA ALA A 65 16.50 -25.76 -26.71
C ALA A 65 16.86 -27.26 -26.64
N PRO A 66 16.26 -28.17 -27.44
CA PRO A 66 16.57 -29.60 -27.33
C PRO A 66 17.96 -29.97 -27.87
N ALA A 67 18.54 -29.13 -28.73
CA ALA A 67 19.88 -29.33 -29.28
C ALA A 67 20.98 -28.95 -28.29
N GLU A 68 20.69 -28.02 -27.37
CA GLU A 68 21.67 -27.45 -26.44
C GLU A 68 21.46 -27.91 -24.98
N GLU A 69 20.22 -28.21 -24.58
CA GLU A 69 19.87 -28.49 -23.18
C GLU A 69 19.15 -29.84 -23.01
N ARG A 70 19.84 -30.77 -22.34
CA ARG A 70 19.31 -32.11 -22.04
C ARG A 70 18.03 -32.05 -21.19
N GLU A 71 17.94 -31.12 -20.25
CA GLU A 71 16.79 -30.98 -19.34
C GLU A 71 15.50 -30.60 -20.08
N ILE A 72 15.59 -29.72 -21.08
CA ILE A 72 14.42 -29.34 -21.90
C ILE A 72 13.98 -30.51 -22.77
N ARG A 73 14.92 -31.28 -23.31
CA ARG A 73 14.60 -32.50 -24.04
C ARG A 73 13.86 -33.51 -23.15
N ASP A 74 14.37 -33.76 -21.94
CA ASP A 74 13.73 -34.65 -20.98
C ASP A 74 12.32 -34.15 -20.61
N LEU A 75 12.13 -32.83 -20.43
CA LEU A 75 10.81 -32.22 -20.21
C LEU A 75 9.84 -32.44 -21.37
N LEU A 76 10.30 -32.31 -22.62
CA LEU A 76 9.49 -32.52 -23.82
C LEU A 76 9.12 -34.00 -24.00
N GLU A 77 10.05 -34.91 -23.72
CA GLU A 77 9.81 -36.35 -23.80
C GLU A 77 8.78 -36.80 -22.75
N VAL A 78 8.84 -36.26 -21.53
CA VAL A 78 7.96 -36.68 -20.45
C VAL A 78 6.56 -36.04 -20.53
N ASN A 79 6.46 -34.75 -20.86
CA ASN A 79 5.17 -34.04 -20.89
C ASN A 79 4.50 -34.03 -22.27
N GLY A 80 5.24 -34.36 -23.32
CA GLY A 80 4.85 -34.12 -24.71
C GLY A 80 5.12 -32.66 -25.11
N ALA A 81 5.65 -32.49 -26.33
CA ALA A 81 6.06 -31.18 -26.84
C ALA A 81 4.91 -30.16 -26.87
N GLY A 82 3.70 -30.59 -27.24
CA GLY A 82 2.53 -29.72 -27.30
C GLY A 82 2.13 -29.16 -25.94
N ALA A 83 2.17 -29.96 -24.87
CA ALA A 83 1.85 -29.50 -23.52
C ALA A 83 2.80 -28.40 -23.03
N VAL A 84 4.11 -28.62 -23.20
CA VAL A 84 5.15 -27.66 -22.82
C VAL A 84 5.01 -26.36 -23.60
N LEU A 85 4.77 -26.43 -24.91
CA LEU A 85 4.57 -25.26 -25.77
C LEU A 85 3.33 -24.44 -25.41
N ILE A 86 2.22 -25.12 -25.08
CA ILE A 86 0.99 -24.45 -24.62
C ILE A 86 1.27 -23.68 -23.33
N ASP A 87 1.91 -24.31 -22.35
CA ASP A 87 2.18 -23.67 -21.06
C ASP A 87 3.20 -22.53 -21.19
N ALA A 88 4.24 -22.70 -22.01
CA ALA A 88 5.21 -21.65 -22.33
C ALA A 88 4.53 -20.46 -23.03
N SER A 89 3.58 -20.72 -23.92
CA SER A 89 2.77 -19.68 -24.58
C SER A 89 1.90 -18.93 -23.59
N PHE A 90 1.25 -19.62 -22.66
CA PHE A 90 0.46 -18.97 -21.61
C PHE A 90 1.31 -18.15 -20.63
N LEU A 91 2.52 -18.62 -20.29
CA LEU A 91 3.49 -17.85 -19.51
C LEU A 91 3.90 -16.56 -20.22
N LEU A 92 4.20 -16.65 -21.52
CA LEU A 92 4.49 -15.50 -22.37
C LEU A 92 3.32 -14.53 -22.41
N MET A 93 2.09 -15.01 -22.60
CA MET A 93 0.90 -14.18 -22.60
C MET A 93 0.69 -13.49 -21.24
N ALA A 94 0.89 -14.20 -20.12
CA ALA A 94 0.82 -13.61 -18.79
C ALA A 94 1.87 -12.50 -18.60
N ALA A 95 3.09 -12.68 -19.11
CA ALA A 95 4.14 -11.67 -19.11
C ALA A 95 3.76 -10.46 -19.98
N LEU A 96 3.30 -10.71 -21.20
CA LEU A 96 2.83 -9.68 -22.13
C LEU A 96 1.69 -8.87 -21.51
N PHE A 97 0.72 -9.53 -20.88
CA PHE A 97 -0.42 -8.87 -20.24
C PHE A 97 0.00 -8.03 -19.02
N THR A 98 0.96 -8.52 -18.24
CA THR A 98 1.56 -7.79 -17.12
C THR A 98 2.16 -6.46 -17.57
N LEU A 99 2.77 -6.42 -18.75
CA LEU A 99 3.35 -5.21 -19.32
C LEU A 99 2.32 -4.35 -20.04
N LEU A 100 1.47 -4.96 -20.87
CA LEU A 100 0.57 -4.28 -21.79
C LEU A 100 -0.58 -3.56 -21.07
N PHE A 101 -1.28 -4.23 -20.16
CA PHE A 101 -2.52 -3.72 -19.60
C PHE A 101 -2.34 -2.44 -18.75
N PRO A 102 -1.26 -2.26 -17.98
CA PRO A 102 -0.99 -0.99 -17.32
C PRO A 102 -0.86 0.18 -18.31
N PHE A 103 -0.07 0.03 -19.38
CA PHE A 103 0.05 1.08 -20.40
C PHE A 103 -1.26 1.30 -21.16
N ARG A 104 -2.02 0.24 -21.39
CA ARG A 104 -3.32 0.35 -22.05
C ARG A 104 -4.33 1.09 -21.18
N ALA A 105 -4.27 0.86 -19.87
CA ALA A 105 -5.03 1.59 -18.88
C ALA A 105 -4.48 3.01 -18.63
N ALA A 106 -3.43 3.45 -19.33
CA ALA A 106 -3.04 4.85 -19.38
C ALA A 106 -3.97 5.64 -20.33
N GLY A 107 -4.21 6.91 -20.03
CA GLY A 107 -5.15 7.77 -20.75
C GLY A 107 -6.62 7.62 -20.34
N LEU A 108 -6.95 6.85 -19.30
CA LEU A 108 -8.29 6.78 -18.70
C LEU A 108 -8.78 8.14 -18.22
N LEU A 109 -7.96 8.91 -17.51
CA LEU A 109 -8.27 10.26 -17.08
C LEU A 109 -7.49 11.28 -17.89
N GLU A 110 -6.23 10.96 -18.22
CA GLU A 110 -5.36 11.82 -19.00
C GLU A 110 -5.85 12.01 -20.43
N GLY A 111 -6.39 10.98 -21.10
CA GLY A 111 -6.85 11.10 -22.49
C GLY A 111 -7.83 12.26 -22.69
N PRO A 112 -8.92 12.33 -21.90
CA PRO A 112 -9.82 13.47 -21.87
C PRO A 112 -9.17 14.80 -21.45
N ARG A 113 -8.16 14.79 -20.58
CA ARG A 113 -7.40 16.00 -20.20
C ARG A 113 -6.62 16.57 -21.37
N TRP A 114 -5.82 15.72 -22.01
CA TRP A 114 -4.99 16.09 -23.16
C TRP A 114 -5.84 16.59 -24.33
N ARG A 115 -7.04 16.02 -24.50
CA ARG A 115 -7.99 16.42 -25.54
C ARG A 115 -8.97 17.53 -25.09
N GLY A 116 -8.86 18.04 -23.87
CA GLY A 116 -9.59 19.22 -23.40
C GLY A 116 -11.08 19.03 -23.10
N TYR A 117 -11.61 17.80 -23.12
CA TYR A 117 -13.04 17.54 -22.88
C TYR A 117 -13.33 16.87 -21.54
N LEU A 118 -12.34 16.69 -20.65
CA LEU A 118 -12.60 16.14 -19.31
C LEU A 118 -13.67 16.97 -18.56
N ASP A 119 -13.62 18.30 -18.66
CA ASP A 119 -14.60 19.17 -18.01
C ASP A 119 -16.03 18.89 -18.52
N GLN A 120 -16.21 18.50 -19.79
CA GLN A 120 -17.52 18.10 -20.35
C GLN A 120 -17.98 16.75 -19.79
N VAL A 121 -17.07 15.79 -19.60
CA VAL A 121 -17.40 14.50 -18.96
C VAL A 121 -17.90 14.74 -17.53
N ILE A 122 -17.25 15.66 -16.81
CA ILE A 122 -17.60 15.98 -15.43
C ILE A 122 -19.01 16.60 -15.35
N THR A 123 -19.34 17.53 -16.24
CA THR A 123 -20.66 18.20 -16.25
C THR A 123 -21.82 17.28 -16.64
N THR A 124 -21.57 16.12 -17.26
CA THR A 124 -22.62 15.12 -17.52
C THR A 124 -23.23 14.52 -16.25
N GLY A 125 -22.59 14.69 -15.09
CA GLY A 125 -23.01 14.06 -13.84
C GLY A 125 -22.77 12.54 -13.81
N VAL A 126 -22.01 12.00 -14.76
CA VAL A 126 -21.62 10.58 -14.77
C VAL A 126 -20.86 10.25 -13.49
N SER A 127 -21.25 9.16 -12.81
CA SER A 127 -20.57 8.75 -11.59
C SER A 127 -19.17 8.21 -11.91
N PRO A 128 -18.18 8.38 -11.01
CA PRO A 128 -16.83 7.85 -11.20
C PRO A 128 -16.81 6.35 -11.50
N LEU A 129 -17.57 5.57 -10.74
CA LEU A 129 -17.67 4.12 -10.96
C LEU A 129 -18.22 3.78 -12.34
N ARG A 130 -19.24 4.52 -12.82
CA ARG A 130 -19.78 4.34 -14.18
C ARG A 130 -18.75 4.68 -15.24
N TYR A 131 -18.03 5.76 -15.04
CA TYR A 131 -16.98 6.19 -15.95
C TYR A 131 -15.88 5.13 -16.10
N PHE A 132 -15.31 4.64 -14.98
CA PHE A 132 -14.30 3.59 -15.02
C PHE A 132 -14.85 2.26 -15.53
N ALA A 133 -16.11 1.91 -15.22
CA ALA A 133 -16.75 0.71 -15.77
C ALA A 133 -16.87 0.77 -17.30
N GLY A 134 -17.22 1.94 -17.87
CA GLY A 134 -17.24 2.13 -19.32
C GLY A 134 -15.86 1.96 -19.94
N LYS A 135 -14.82 2.55 -19.34
CA LYS A 135 -13.44 2.38 -19.81
C LYS A 135 -12.98 0.91 -19.72
N TRP A 136 -13.34 0.22 -18.65
CA TRP A 136 -13.09 -1.21 -18.47
C TRP A 136 -13.79 -2.04 -19.56
N ALA A 137 -15.07 -1.76 -19.83
CA ALA A 137 -15.85 -2.43 -20.87
C ALA A 137 -15.27 -2.22 -22.28
N THR A 138 -14.83 -1.00 -22.61
CA THR A 138 -14.23 -0.70 -23.92
C THR A 138 -12.90 -1.40 -24.17
N THR A 139 -12.24 -1.91 -23.13
CA THR A 139 -10.97 -2.64 -23.25
C THR A 139 -11.17 -4.14 -23.48
N GLN A 140 -12.37 -4.68 -23.19
CA GLN A 140 -12.68 -6.10 -23.36
C GLN A 140 -12.51 -6.62 -24.81
N PRO A 141 -12.90 -5.87 -25.87
CA PRO A 141 -12.68 -6.32 -27.24
C PRO A 141 -11.20 -6.55 -27.59
N LEU A 142 -10.29 -5.72 -27.07
CA LEU A 142 -8.86 -5.89 -27.28
C LEU A 142 -8.35 -7.14 -26.57
N LEU A 143 -8.73 -7.34 -25.31
CA LEU A 143 -8.38 -8.54 -24.54
C LEU A 143 -8.89 -9.81 -25.21
N ALA A 144 -10.15 -9.82 -25.65
CA ALA A 144 -10.73 -10.92 -26.41
C ALA A 144 -9.97 -11.15 -27.73
N GLY A 145 -9.60 -10.08 -28.43
CA GLY A 145 -8.80 -10.16 -29.66
C GLY A 145 -7.44 -10.83 -29.45
N LEU A 146 -6.71 -10.45 -28.40
CA LEU A 146 -5.41 -11.06 -28.04
C LEU A 146 -5.58 -12.57 -27.73
N LEU A 147 -6.54 -12.91 -26.85
CA LEU A 147 -6.81 -14.32 -26.51
C LEU A 147 -7.22 -15.15 -27.73
N LEU A 148 -8.04 -14.60 -28.62
CA LEU A 148 -8.44 -15.27 -29.87
C LEU A 148 -7.27 -15.40 -30.85
N ALA A 149 -6.34 -14.46 -30.88
CA ALA A 149 -5.16 -14.53 -31.74
C ALA A 149 -4.15 -15.58 -31.28
N ALA A 150 -4.12 -15.92 -29.99
CA ALA A 150 -3.32 -17.02 -29.48
C ALA A 150 -3.93 -18.41 -29.79
N LEU A 151 -5.25 -18.49 -30.03
CA LEU A 151 -5.95 -19.76 -30.21
C LEU A 151 -5.40 -20.64 -31.35
N PRO A 152 -5.08 -20.13 -32.56
CA PRO A 152 -4.48 -20.93 -33.63
C PRO A 152 -3.15 -21.58 -33.22
N PHE A 153 -2.32 -20.88 -32.43
CA PHE A 153 -1.06 -21.41 -31.93
C PHE A 153 -1.27 -22.49 -30.89
N VAL A 154 -2.18 -22.27 -29.94
CA VAL A 154 -2.55 -23.28 -28.95
C VAL A 154 -3.13 -24.53 -29.62
N MET A 155 -3.94 -24.37 -30.66
CA MET A 155 -4.45 -25.49 -31.46
C MET A 155 -3.32 -26.22 -32.18
N LEU A 156 -2.42 -25.50 -32.85
CA LEU A 156 -1.26 -26.07 -33.52
C LEU A 156 -0.36 -26.85 -32.55
N TYR A 157 -0.06 -26.29 -31.39
CA TYR A 157 0.72 -26.96 -30.35
C TYR A 157 -0.03 -28.16 -29.78
N GLY A 158 -1.36 -28.09 -29.66
CA GLY A 158 -2.17 -29.23 -29.25
C GLY A 158 -2.08 -30.43 -30.22
N LEU A 159 -1.88 -30.18 -31.52
CA LEU A 159 -1.66 -31.23 -32.51
C LEU A 159 -0.30 -31.94 -32.34
N LEU A 160 0.66 -31.32 -31.63
CA LEU A 160 1.95 -31.93 -31.29
C LEU A 160 1.86 -32.90 -30.08
N GLY A 161 0.66 -33.10 -29.52
CA GLY A 161 0.39 -34.08 -28.46
C GLY A 161 0.50 -33.52 -27.03
N GLY A 162 -0.03 -34.27 -26.05
CA GLY A 162 0.04 -33.93 -24.63
C GLY A 162 -0.95 -32.85 -24.14
N ALA A 163 -1.75 -32.25 -25.02
CA ALA A 163 -2.67 -31.18 -24.65
C ALA A 163 -3.84 -31.68 -23.77
N ASN A 164 -3.96 -31.10 -22.58
CA ASN A 164 -5.16 -31.21 -21.76
C ASN A 164 -6.08 -30.02 -22.06
N TRP A 165 -7.12 -30.24 -22.87
CA TRP A 165 -8.05 -29.17 -23.28
C TRP A 165 -8.82 -28.52 -22.12
N GLY A 166 -9.12 -29.27 -21.06
CA GLY A 166 -9.71 -28.70 -19.85
C GLY A 166 -8.78 -27.65 -19.24
N ARG A 167 -7.49 -27.95 -19.18
CA ARG A 167 -6.45 -27.03 -18.72
C ARG A 167 -6.26 -25.84 -19.66
N VAL A 168 -6.33 -26.05 -20.97
CA VAL A 168 -6.31 -24.95 -21.95
C VAL A 168 -7.44 -23.95 -21.70
N VAL A 169 -8.66 -24.43 -21.50
CA VAL A 169 -9.82 -23.57 -21.20
C VAL A 169 -9.63 -22.80 -19.89
N VAL A 170 -9.13 -23.48 -18.85
CA VAL A 170 -8.82 -22.82 -17.55
C VAL A 170 -7.70 -21.79 -17.74
N GLY A 171 -6.67 -22.07 -18.53
CA GLY A 171 -5.57 -21.14 -18.84
C GLY A 171 -6.07 -19.85 -19.50
N PHE A 172 -6.93 -19.96 -20.52
CA PHE A 172 -7.57 -18.79 -21.13
C PHE A 172 -8.44 -18.01 -20.13
N ALA A 173 -9.22 -18.70 -19.30
CA ALA A 173 -10.04 -18.06 -18.27
C ALA A 173 -9.17 -17.31 -17.24
N LEU A 174 -8.06 -17.91 -16.80
CA LEU A 174 -7.11 -17.29 -15.88
C LEU A 174 -6.43 -16.07 -16.50
N LEU A 175 -5.98 -16.15 -17.75
CA LEU A 175 -5.38 -15.01 -18.46
C LEU A 175 -6.39 -13.85 -18.61
N PHE A 176 -7.64 -14.17 -18.93
CA PHE A 176 -8.73 -13.20 -18.98
C PHE A 176 -8.96 -12.53 -17.62
N LEU A 177 -9.09 -13.31 -16.55
CA LEU A 177 -9.29 -12.78 -15.19
C LEU A 177 -8.09 -11.98 -14.70
N TYR A 178 -6.87 -12.42 -15.01
CA TYR A 178 -5.63 -11.74 -14.64
C TYR A 178 -5.49 -10.37 -15.32
N ALA A 179 -5.75 -10.30 -16.63
CA ALA A 179 -5.79 -9.02 -17.35
C ALA A 179 -6.83 -8.06 -16.77
N ASN A 180 -8.01 -8.58 -16.41
CA ASN A 180 -9.07 -7.79 -15.79
C ASN A 180 -8.71 -7.31 -14.38
N LEU A 181 -8.00 -8.12 -13.59
CA LEU A 181 -7.45 -7.72 -12.30
C LEU A 181 -6.47 -6.54 -12.48
N ILE A 182 -5.49 -6.66 -13.38
CA ILE A 182 -4.51 -5.60 -13.63
C ILE A 182 -5.22 -4.32 -14.04
N LEU A 183 -6.17 -4.41 -14.98
CA LEU A 183 -6.95 -3.26 -15.44
C LEU A 183 -7.75 -2.61 -14.30
N ALA A 184 -8.38 -3.41 -13.44
CA ALA A 184 -9.09 -2.92 -12.27
C ALA A 184 -8.14 -2.18 -11.32
N VAL A 185 -6.97 -2.77 -10.99
CA VAL A 185 -5.97 -2.17 -10.10
C VAL A 185 -5.45 -0.85 -10.65
N VAL A 186 -5.14 -0.76 -11.95
CA VAL A 186 -4.69 0.51 -12.57
C VAL A 186 -5.80 1.55 -12.50
N CYS A 187 -7.05 1.19 -12.81
CA CYS A 187 -8.19 2.11 -12.67
C CYS A 187 -8.32 2.64 -11.23
N GLY A 188 -8.20 1.75 -10.24
CA GLY A 188 -8.28 2.09 -8.82
C GLY A 188 -7.13 3.01 -8.39
N LEU A 189 -5.89 2.69 -8.79
CA LEU A 189 -4.73 3.52 -8.50
C LEU A 189 -4.79 4.86 -9.23
N SER A 190 -5.28 4.92 -10.46
CA SER A 190 -5.49 6.17 -11.21
C SER A 190 -6.57 7.07 -10.61
N ALA A 191 -7.47 6.51 -9.78
CA ALA A 191 -8.39 7.31 -8.99
C ALA A 191 -7.71 7.93 -7.75
N LEU A 192 -6.62 7.34 -7.25
CA LEU A 192 -5.90 7.79 -6.05
C LEU A 192 -4.66 8.63 -6.36
N LEU A 193 -3.97 8.30 -7.45
CA LEU A 193 -2.68 8.82 -7.87
C LEU A 193 -2.82 9.42 -9.26
N HIS A 194 -1.77 10.12 -9.69
CA HIS A 194 -1.66 10.45 -11.10
C HIS A 194 -1.49 9.19 -11.94
N GLU A 195 -2.06 9.21 -13.13
CA GLU A 195 -2.20 8.04 -13.98
C GLU A 195 -0.84 7.44 -14.37
N VAL A 196 0.15 8.25 -14.77
CA VAL A 196 1.53 7.76 -14.98
C VAL A 196 2.10 7.05 -13.75
N ALA A 197 1.88 7.60 -12.55
CA ALA A 197 2.36 6.98 -11.32
C ALA A 197 1.60 5.67 -11.03
N ALA A 198 0.29 5.63 -11.28
CA ALA A 198 -0.53 4.43 -11.16
C ALA A 198 -0.03 3.32 -12.10
N VAL A 199 0.33 3.65 -13.35
CA VAL A 199 0.91 2.70 -14.31
C VAL A 199 2.24 2.15 -13.81
N VAL A 200 3.17 3.02 -13.41
CA VAL A 200 4.50 2.62 -12.90
C VAL A 200 4.38 1.75 -11.65
N VAL A 201 3.52 2.13 -10.70
CA VAL A 201 3.28 1.37 -9.47
C VAL A 201 2.65 0.02 -9.79
N THR A 202 1.68 -0.03 -10.71
CA THR A 202 1.08 -1.31 -11.14
C THR A 202 2.12 -2.20 -11.79
N LEU A 203 2.94 -1.68 -12.70
CA LEU A 203 4.01 -2.44 -13.34
C LEU A 203 4.98 -2.98 -12.30
N ALA A 204 5.46 -2.15 -11.38
CA ALA A 204 6.37 -2.58 -10.32
C ALA A 204 5.77 -3.72 -9.48
N ILE A 205 4.49 -3.62 -9.10
CA ILE A 205 3.79 -4.65 -8.32
C ILE A 205 3.65 -5.94 -9.12
N PHE A 206 3.07 -5.89 -10.33
CA PHE A 206 2.75 -7.12 -11.07
C PHE A 206 3.96 -7.76 -11.75
N VAL A 207 4.98 -6.99 -12.17
CA VAL A 207 6.27 -7.55 -12.61
C VAL A 207 6.98 -8.19 -11.43
N GLY A 208 6.98 -7.54 -10.25
CA GLY A 208 7.53 -8.11 -9.02
C GLY A 208 6.83 -9.42 -8.64
N LEU A 209 5.50 -9.44 -8.62
CA LEU A 209 4.71 -10.65 -8.35
C LEU A 209 4.93 -11.73 -9.41
N PHE A 210 5.02 -11.38 -10.69
CA PHE A 210 5.33 -12.32 -11.76
C PHE A 210 6.70 -12.96 -11.55
N ALA A 211 7.74 -12.15 -11.32
CA ALA A 211 9.09 -12.64 -11.04
C ALA A 211 9.13 -13.53 -9.80
N LEU A 212 8.49 -13.11 -8.70
CA LEU A 212 8.36 -13.94 -7.49
C LEU A 212 7.61 -15.25 -7.76
N SER A 213 6.65 -15.28 -8.68
CA SER A 213 5.89 -16.48 -9.01
C SER A 213 6.70 -17.51 -9.79
N VAL A 214 7.70 -17.06 -10.56
CA VAL A 214 8.68 -17.90 -11.27
C VAL A 214 9.78 -18.40 -10.32
N LEU A 215 10.03 -17.67 -9.22
CA LEU A 215 11.03 -18.07 -8.23
C LEU A 215 10.43 -19.10 -7.23
N PRO A 216 11.29 -19.93 -6.61
CA PRO A 216 10.87 -20.91 -5.60
C PRO A 216 10.54 -20.26 -4.23
N VAL A 217 9.67 -19.25 -4.22
CA VAL A 217 9.17 -18.58 -3.01
C VAL A 217 7.96 -19.31 -2.42
N PRO A 218 7.55 -19.04 -1.17
CA PRO A 218 6.35 -19.66 -0.58
C PRO A 218 5.10 -19.55 -1.47
N SER A 219 4.32 -20.64 -1.56
CA SER A 219 3.16 -20.76 -2.46
C SER A 219 2.12 -19.68 -2.27
N VAL A 220 1.95 -19.16 -1.06
CA VAL A 220 1.04 -18.06 -0.76
C VAL A 220 1.42 -16.75 -1.48
N ILE A 221 2.71 -16.47 -1.66
CA ILE A 221 3.19 -15.24 -2.35
C ILE A 221 3.17 -15.44 -3.86
N GLY A 222 3.71 -16.56 -4.34
CA GLY A 222 3.84 -16.80 -5.78
C GLY A 222 2.53 -17.20 -6.46
N SER A 223 1.45 -17.44 -5.72
CA SER A 223 0.14 -17.78 -6.29
C SER A 223 -0.68 -16.57 -6.74
N PHE A 224 -0.25 -15.33 -6.49
CA PHE A 224 -0.98 -14.13 -6.92
C PHE A 224 -1.03 -13.94 -8.45
N THR A 225 -0.26 -14.70 -9.21
CA THR A 225 -0.25 -14.67 -10.67
C THR A 225 -0.59 -16.06 -11.24
N PRO A 226 -1.07 -16.16 -12.49
CA PRO A 226 -1.37 -17.47 -13.08
C PRO A 226 -0.11 -18.29 -13.41
N VAL A 227 1.10 -17.70 -13.26
CA VAL A 227 2.39 -18.31 -13.61
C VAL A 227 2.55 -19.71 -13.03
N ARG A 228 2.19 -19.90 -11.76
CA ARG A 228 2.38 -21.21 -11.09
C ARG A 228 1.51 -22.31 -11.66
N TYR A 229 0.30 -21.98 -12.11
CA TYR A 229 -0.56 -22.94 -12.78
C TYR A 229 0.04 -23.43 -14.10
N PHE A 230 0.80 -22.58 -14.78
CA PHE A 230 1.49 -22.96 -16.03
C PHE A 230 2.81 -23.71 -15.76
N ILE A 231 3.54 -23.36 -14.71
CA ILE A 231 4.81 -24.01 -14.35
C ILE A 231 4.62 -25.39 -13.70
N GLN A 232 3.60 -25.56 -12.84
CA GLN A 232 3.46 -26.74 -11.97
C GLN A 232 3.57 -28.10 -12.70
N PRO A 233 2.92 -28.33 -13.84
CA PRO A 233 3.05 -29.61 -14.54
C PRO A 233 4.31 -29.75 -15.38
N MET A 234 5.09 -28.68 -15.60
CA MET A 234 6.48 -28.85 -16.06
C MET A 234 7.34 -29.49 -14.96
N ILE A 235 7.00 -29.24 -13.68
CA ILE A 235 7.76 -29.70 -12.52
C ILE A 235 7.35 -31.09 -12.05
N ALA A 236 6.03 -31.38 -12.06
CA ALA A 236 5.48 -32.64 -11.56
C ALA A 236 6.18 -33.94 -12.06
N PRO A 237 6.68 -34.02 -13.30
CA PRO A 237 7.32 -35.22 -13.81
C PRO A 237 8.82 -35.34 -13.49
N LEU A 238 9.47 -34.30 -12.97
CA LEU A 238 10.93 -34.25 -12.83
C LEU A 238 11.51 -35.29 -11.86
N GLY A 239 10.69 -36.01 -11.08
CA GLY A 239 11.12 -37.11 -10.22
C GLY A 239 12.15 -36.73 -9.13
N GLY A 240 12.37 -37.63 -8.17
CA GLY A 240 13.38 -37.42 -7.13
C GLY A 240 13.04 -36.38 -6.05
N ALA A 241 13.99 -36.14 -5.16
CA ALA A 241 13.81 -35.30 -3.98
C ALA A 241 13.62 -33.81 -4.33
N GLU A 242 14.24 -33.34 -5.42
CA GLU A 242 14.16 -31.97 -5.89
C GLU A 242 12.77 -31.65 -6.48
N ALA A 243 12.23 -32.53 -7.33
CA ALA A 243 10.87 -32.37 -7.84
C ALA A 243 9.83 -32.44 -6.70
N ALA A 244 10.04 -33.26 -5.68
CA ALA A 244 9.18 -33.29 -4.50
C ALA A 244 9.23 -31.99 -3.68
N MET A 245 10.40 -31.34 -3.62
CA MET A 245 10.53 -30.00 -3.01
C MET A 245 9.82 -28.95 -3.86
N LEU A 246 10.10 -28.92 -5.17
CA LEU A 246 9.50 -27.97 -6.10
C LEU A 246 7.98 -28.14 -6.18
N ALA A 247 7.46 -29.36 -6.17
CA ALA A 247 6.02 -29.63 -6.14
C ALA A 247 5.34 -29.04 -4.88
N LYS A 248 6.03 -29.02 -3.73
CA LYS A 248 5.53 -28.33 -2.52
C LYS A 248 5.63 -26.81 -2.66
N VAL A 249 6.69 -26.31 -3.29
CA VAL A 249 6.88 -24.88 -3.50
C VAL A 249 5.84 -24.32 -4.47
N TYR A 250 5.64 -24.95 -5.64
CA TYR A 250 4.70 -24.54 -6.68
C TYR A 250 3.29 -25.10 -6.54
N GLY A 251 3.06 -25.94 -5.53
CA GLY A 251 1.76 -26.52 -5.22
C GLY A 251 0.80 -25.53 -4.58
N ASP A 252 -0.27 -26.08 -4.01
CA ASP A 252 -1.34 -25.31 -3.40
C ASP A 252 -0.85 -24.43 -2.24
N PRO A 253 -1.41 -23.21 -2.10
CA PRO A 253 -1.08 -22.31 -1.00
C PRO A 253 -1.50 -22.89 0.34
N ASN A 254 -0.59 -22.81 1.31
CA ASN A 254 -0.89 -23.14 2.70
C ASN A 254 -1.06 -21.84 3.51
N LEU A 255 -2.31 -21.47 3.79
CA LEU A 255 -2.67 -20.26 4.53
C LEU A 255 -2.85 -20.61 6.00
N LEU A 256 -1.96 -20.13 6.87
CA LEU A 256 -2.03 -20.40 8.31
C LEU A 256 -2.10 -21.90 8.67
N GLY A 257 -1.42 -22.78 7.93
CA GLY A 257 -1.51 -24.23 8.15
C GLY A 257 -2.72 -24.89 7.46
N LEU A 258 -3.64 -24.10 6.89
CA LEU A 258 -4.76 -24.60 6.09
C LEU A 258 -4.37 -24.69 4.63
N HIS A 259 -4.41 -25.91 4.10
CA HIS A 259 -4.27 -26.15 2.67
C HIS A 259 -5.47 -25.58 1.90
N VAL A 260 -5.23 -24.59 1.05
CA VAL A 260 -6.27 -23.95 0.25
C VAL A 260 -6.05 -24.29 -1.23
N PRO A 261 -7.05 -24.83 -1.94
CA PRO A 261 -6.91 -25.09 -3.37
C PRO A 261 -6.49 -23.82 -4.12
N TRP A 262 -5.45 -23.91 -4.94
CA TRP A 262 -4.85 -22.75 -5.60
C TRP A 262 -5.87 -21.94 -6.39
N LEU A 263 -6.73 -22.61 -7.16
CA LEU A 263 -7.74 -21.92 -7.98
C LEU A 263 -8.71 -21.10 -7.11
N LEU A 264 -9.13 -21.65 -5.97
CA LEU A 264 -10.00 -20.94 -5.03
C LEU A 264 -9.27 -19.73 -4.45
N TRP A 265 -8.02 -19.89 -4.02
CA TRP A 265 -7.21 -18.79 -3.50
C TRP A 265 -7.01 -17.67 -4.53
N VAL A 266 -6.69 -18.01 -5.77
CA VAL A 266 -6.48 -17.06 -6.86
C VAL A 266 -7.76 -16.29 -7.18
N VAL A 267 -8.88 -16.99 -7.36
CA VAL A 267 -10.16 -16.34 -7.64
C VAL A 267 -10.59 -15.41 -6.50
N LEU A 268 -10.48 -15.87 -5.25
CA LEU A 268 -10.85 -15.06 -4.09
C LEU A 268 -9.93 -13.84 -3.93
N SER A 269 -8.61 -14.02 -4.01
CA SER A 269 -7.64 -12.93 -3.87
C SER A 269 -7.77 -11.91 -5.01
N TRP A 270 -8.01 -12.35 -6.24
CA TRP A 270 -8.23 -11.46 -7.38
C TRP A 270 -9.56 -10.71 -7.29
N ALA A 271 -10.64 -11.40 -6.94
CA ALA A 271 -11.95 -10.76 -6.74
C ALA A 271 -11.88 -9.70 -5.63
N ALA A 272 -11.18 -10.03 -4.55
CA ALA A 272 -10.89 -9.11 -3.45
C ALA A 272 -10.11 -7.86 -3.89
N LEU A 273 -8.97 -8.04 -4.58
CA LEU A 273 -8.14 -6.93 -5.06
C LEU A 273 -8.89 -6.07 -6.09
N ALA A 274 -9.62 -6.69 -7.01
CA ALA A 274 -10.47 -5.99 -7.97
C ALA A 274 -11.61 -5.23 -7.25
N GLY A 275 -12.20 -5.81 -6.22
CA GLY A 275 -13.20 -5.16 -5.36
C GLY A 275 -12.64 -3.93 -4.65
N CYS A 276 -11.43 -4.03 -4.08
CA CYS A 276 -10.73 -2.89 -3.51
C CYS A 276 -10.45 -1.80 -4.55
N ALA A 277 -10.03 -2.18 -5.75
CA ALA A 277 -9.76 -1.22 -6.82
C ALA A 277 -11.06 -0.54 -7.31
N ALA A 278 -12.17 -1.28 -7.41
CA ALA A 278 -13.48 -0.72 -7.71
C ALA A 278 -13.97 0.23 -6.61
N LEU A 279 -13.69 -0.08 -5.34
CA LEU A 279 -13.93 0.84 -4.22
C LEU A 279 -13.09 2.11 -4.34
N CYS A 280 -11.81 2.04 -4.75
CA CYS A 280 -11.01 3.24 -5.08
C CYS A 280 -11.69 4.08 -6.16
N CYS A 281 -12.15 3.46 -7.26
CA CYS A 281 -12.84 4.16 -8.34
C CYS A 281 -14.14 4.83 -7.87
N ALA A 282 -14.87 4.19 -6.94
CA ALA A 282 -16.13 4.70 -6.43
C ALA A 282 -15.95 5.81 -5.37
N LEU A 283 -14.91 5.72 -4.55
CA LEU A 283 -14.68 6.60 -3.39
C LEU A 283 -13.73 7.76 -3.70
N GLY A 284 -12.79 7.57 -4.61
CA GLY A 284 -11.69 8.50 -4.87
C GLY A 284 -10.70 8.62 -3.70
N PRO A 285 -9.79 9.62 -3.74
CA PRO A 285 -8.95 9.94 -2.60
C PRO A 285 -9.82 10.48 -1.45
N LEU A 286 -9.28 10.65 -0.24
CA LEU A 286 -9.96 11.47 0.78
C LEU A 286 -9.51 12.91 0.53
N HIS A 287 -10.43 13.83 0.26
CA HIS A 287 -10.09 15.23 0.09
C HIS A 287 -11.20 16.10 0.65
N THR A 288 -10.79 17.20 1.27
CA THR A 288 -11.68 18.26 1.73
C THR A 288 -11.33 19.48 0.91
N PHE A 289 -12.33 20.03 0.23
CA PHE A 289 -12.17 21.33 -0.40
C PHE A 289 -12.18 22.38 0.70
N VAL A 290 -11.09 23.11 0.86
CA VAL A 290 -11.10 24.32 1.69
C VAL A 290 -11.78 25.41 0.87
N PRO A 291 -12.77 26.13 1.43
CA PRO A 291 -13.32 27.33 0.81
C PRO A 291 -12.18 28.28 0.38
N CYS A 292 -12.37 29.04 -0.70
CA CYS A 292 -11.44 30.07 -1.20
C CYS A 292 -10.13 29.59 -1.87
N LEU A 293 -9.79 28.30 -1.87
CA LEU A 293 -8.74 27.76 -2.76
C LEU A 293 -9.30 27.57 -4.17
N ASN A 294 -8.89 28.47 -5.08
CA ASN A 294 -9.50 28.72 -6.40
C ASN A 294 -9.80 27.46 -7.25
N ASN A 295 -11.00 27.45 -7.84
CA ASN A 295 -11.68 26.27 -8.41
C ASN A 295 -11.28 25.96 -9.86
N PHE A 296 -10.74 26.95 -10.57
CA PHE A 296 -10.36 26.82 -11.97
C PHE A 296 -8.86 27.01 -12.08
N GLY A 297 -8.16 25.98 -12.54
CA GLY A 297 -6.72 26.01 -12.79
C GLY A 297 -6.26 26.96 -13.91
N ALA A 298 -7.08 27.93 -14.31
CA ALA A 298 -6.79 28.88 -15.37
C ALA A 298 -6.68 30.30 -14.80
N LEU A 299 -5.46 30.84 -14.85
CA LEU A 299 -5.12 32.26 -14.97
C LEU A 299 -5.95 33.22 -14.11
N VAL A 300 -5.60 33.37 -12.83
CA VAL A 300 -6.21 34.43 -11.99
C VAL A 300 -5.17 35.45 -11.50
N PHE A 301 -3.89 35.11 -11.53
CA PHE A 301 -2.83 36.03 -11.11
C PHE A 301 -1.93 36.48 -12.26
N PRO A 302 -1.59 37.79 -12.33
CA PRO A 302 -0.58 38.31 -13.24
C PRO A 302 0.74 37.52 -13.08
N GLY A 303 1.28 36.97 -14.18
CA GLY A 303 2.51 36.15 -14.19
C GLY A 303 2.33 34.65 -14.43
N ASP A 304 1.09 34.12 -14.35
CA ASP A 304 0.81 32.70 -14.55
C ASP A 304 0.99 32.20 -16.00
N LYS A 305 1.08 33.10 -16.99
CA LYS A 305 1.40 32.75 -18.40
C LYS A 305 2.75 32.04 -18.54
N LYS A 306 3.78 32.43 -17.77
CA LYS A 306 5.11 31.77 -17.79
C LYS A 306 5.08 30.38 -17.13
N ARG A 307 4.18 30.17 -16.17
CA ARG A 307 4.00 28.90 -15.45
C ARG A 307 3.09 27.91 -16.19
N PHE A 308 2.45 28.33 -17.29
CA PHE A 308 1.51 27.53 -18.07
C PHE A 308 2.14 26.23 -18.62
N ARG A 309 3.39 26.27 -19.12
CA ARG A 309 4.10 25.06 -19.60
C ARG A 309 4.38 24.06 -18.47
N PHE A 310 4.92 24.52 -17.34
CA PHE A 310 5.12 23.67 -16.15
C PHE A 310 3.80 23.15 -15.57
N ARG A 311 2.72 23.93 -15.70
CA ARG A 311 1.37 23.54 -15.31
C ARG A 311 0.67 22.58 -16.30
N LYS A 312 1.25 22.26 -17.46
CA LYS A 312 0.80 21.15 -18.33
C LYS A 312 1.38 19.80 -17.87
N VAL A 313 2.58 19.80 -17.30
CA VAL A 313 3.24 18.60 -16.75
C VAL A 313 2.96 18.54 -15.25
N ARG A 314 1.78 18.06 -14.86
CA ARG A 314 1.39 17.98 -13.43
C ARG A 314 1.21 16.52 -12.99
N PRO A 315 2.18 15.94 -12.26
CA PRO A 315 2.13 14.55 -11.84
C PRO A 315 1.14 14.28 -10.69
N PHE A 316 0.15 15.14 -10.44
CA PHE A 316 -0.84 14.97 -9.36
C PHE A 316 -2.22 15.49 -9.75
N LEU A 317 -3.27 14.74 -9.37
CA LEU A 317 -4.69 15.16 -9.36
C LEU A 317 -4.86 16.38 -8.44
N THR A 318 -4.62 17.58 -8.97
CA THR A 318 -4.59 18.83 -8.18
C THR A 318 -5.66 19.82 -8.59
N ARG A 319 -6.34 19.62 -9.73
CA ARG A 319 -7.41 20.52 -10.14
C ARG A 319 -8.67 20.16 -9.35
N ARG A 320 -9.26 21.17 -8.71
CA ARG A 320 -10.50 21.01 -7.94
C ARG A 320 -11.59 20.33 -8.76
N THR A 321 -11.74 20.65 -10.05
CA THR A 321 -12.73 20.02 -10.92
C THR A 321 -12.54 18.50 -11.08
N GLU A 322 -11.30 18.04 -11.20
CA GLU A 322 -11.00 16.60 -11.32
C GLU A 322 -11.25 15.85 -10.01
N LEU A 323 -10.95 16.49 -8.88
CA LEU A 323 -11.29 15.94 -7.57
C LEU A 323 -12.80 15.99 -7.36
N ALA A 324 -13.46 17.08 -7.76
CA ALA A 324 -14.91 17.26 -7.67
C ALA A 324 -15.65 16.20 -8.46
N PHE A 325 -15.13 15.77 -9.62
CA PHE A 325 -15.66 14.61 -10.32
C PHE A 325 -15.75 13.37 -9.43
N LEU A 326 -14.67 13.07 -8.68
CA LEU A 326 -14.62 11.91 -7.78
C LEU A 326 -15.52 12.07 -6.54
N PHE A 327 -15.82 13.29 -6.10
CA PHE A 327 -16.58 13.56 -4.86
C PHE A 327 -18.04 13.98 -5.06
N ASP A 328 -18.31 14.83 -6.05
CA ASP A 328 -19.60 15.48 -6.26
C ASP A 328 -20.49 14.64 -7.17
N ASN A 329 -19.91 13.91 -8.14
CA ASN A 329 -20.67 13.01 -9.01
C ASN A 329 -20.89 11.60 -8.40
N ARG A 330 -20.41 11.35 -7.18
CA ARG A 330 -20.65 10.07 -6.50
C ARG A 330 -22.09 10.01 -5.97
N SER A 331 -22.67 8.82 -5.93
CA SER A 331 -24.03 8.68 -5.40
C SER A 331 -24.12 9.10 -3.92
N PRO A 332 -25.21 9.75 -3.48
CA PRO A 332 -25.38 10.13 -2.08
C PRO A 332 -25.31 8.94 -1.11
N ARG A 333 -25.74 7.75 -1.57
CA ARG A 333 -25.66 6.50 -0.79
C ARG A 333 -24.21 6.11 -0.53
N ILE A 334 -23.36 6.10 -1.57
CA ILE A 334 -21.92 5.80 -1.43
C ILE A 334 -21.24 6.86 -0.56
N GLY A 335 -21.62 8.14 -0.72
CA GLY A 335 -21.08 9.24 0.09
C GLY A 335 -21.26 9.05 1.60
N ARG A 336 -22.42 8.52 2.05
CA ARG A 336 -22.67 8.21 3.48
C ARG A 336 -21.79 7.10 4.03
N TRP A 337 -21.42 6.14 3.18
CA TRP A 337 -20.62 4.97 3.55
C TRP A 337 -19.14 5.12 3.19
N ALA A 338 -18.71 6.28 2.69
CA ALA A 338 -17.37 6.46 2.16
C ALA A 338 -16.25 6.17 3.18
N LEU A 339 -16.42 6.62 4.43
CA LEU A 339 -15.46 6.33 5.49
C LEU A 339 -15.45 4.84 5.86
N PRO A 340 -16.58 4.20 6.27
CA PRO A 340 -16.58 2.77 6.58
C PRO A 340 -16.07 1.89 5.44
N LEU A 341 -16.45 2.18 4.19
CA LEU A 341 -15.98 1.42 3.03
C LEU A 341 -14.48 1.58 2.82
N ARG A 342 -13.93 2.77 3.11
CA ARG A 342 -12.48 2.98 3.07
C ARG A 342 -11.75 2.30 4.22
N ALA A 343 -12.29 2.34 5.44
CA ALA A 343 -11.74 1.56 6.55
C ALA A 343 -11.75 0.07 6.23
N LEU A 344 -12.86 -0.44 5.71
CA LEU A 344 -12.99 -1.83 5.27
C LEU A 344 -11.95 -2.14 4.20
N GLN A 345 -11.81 -1.28 3.18
CA GLN A 345 -10.83 -1.45 2.12
C GLN A 345 -9.39 -1.46 2.66
N LEU A 346 -9.02 -0.50 3.51
CA LEU A 346 -7.68 -0.42 4.11
C LEU A 346 -7.41 -1.63 5.00
N SER A 347 -8.39 -2.02 5.82
CA SER A 347 -8.31 -3.20 6.68
C SER A 347 -8.19 -4.48 5.85
N PHE A 348 -8.88 -4.55 4.72
CA PHE A 348 -8.81 -5.67 3.80
C PHE A 348 -7.43 -5.75 3.13
N VAL A 349 -6.91 -4.65 2.58
CA VAL A 349 -5.60 -4.63 1.92
C VAL A 349 -4.48 -4.95 2.91
N LEU A 350 -4.48 -4.31 4.09
CA LEU A 350 -3.45 -4.51 5.10
C LEU A 350 -3.57 -5.85 5.81
N GLY A 351 -4.79 -6.26 6.15
CA GLY A 351 -5.06 -7.56 6.77
C GLY A 351 -4.80 -8.72 5.83
N GLY A 352 -5.18 -8.60 4.56
CA GLY A 352 -4.86 -9.58 3.51
C GLY A 352 -3.36 -9.67 3.26
N LEU A 353 -2.66 -8.54 3.17
CA LEU A 353 -1.19 -8.53 3.07
C LEU A 353 -0.53 -9.17 4.30
N ALA A 354 -0.99 -8.83 5.52
CA ALA A 354 -0.49 -9.44 6.74
C ALA A 354 -0.72 -10.95 6.76
N LEU A 355 -1.91 -11.41 6.35
CA LEU A 355 -2.27 -12.82 6.24
C LEU A 355 -1.32 -13.55 5.29
N VAL A 356 -1.05 -12.98 4.12
CA VAL A 356 -0.13 -13.52 3.12
C VAL A 356 1.29 -13.60 3.64
N LEU A 357 1.81 -12.50 4.20
CA LEU A 357 3.19 -12.41 4.63
C LEU A 357 3.46 -13.28 5.86
N PHE A 358 2.54 -13.32 6.83
CA PHE A 358 2.66 -14.24 7.96
C PHE A 358 2.50 -15.68 7.50
N SER A 359 1.49 -16.01 6.68
CA SER A 359 1.38 -17.38 6.15
C SER A 359 2.67 -17.79 5.45
N ALA A 360 3.22 -16.95 4.57
CA ALA A 360 4.49 -17.22 3.89
C ALA A 360 5.68 -17.39 4.85
N ALA A 361 5.71 -16.64 5.96
CA ALA A 361 6.77 -16.74 6.95
C ALA A 361 6.79 -18.13 7.65
N PHE A 362 5.62 -18.78 7.76
CA PHE A 362 5.46 -20.06 8.45
C PHE A 362 5.16 -21.25 7.52
N ALA A 363 4.79 -21.02 6.25
CA ALA A 363 4.25 -22.03 5.34
C ALA A 363 5.30 -22.80 4.52
N ASN A 364 6.50 -23.11 5.03
CA ASN A 364 7.50 -23.78 4.18
C ASN A 364 8.31 -24.88 4.88
N PRO A 365 8.28 -26.14 4.38
CA PRO A 365 9.24 -27.17 4.80
C PRO A 365 10.69 -26.78 4.47
N VAL A 366 10.95 -26.01 3.42
CA VAL A 366 12.28 -25.46 3.09
C VAL A 366 12.73 -24.42 4.12
N MET A 367 11.83 -23.58 4.66
CA MET A 367 12.21 -22.64 5.74
C MET A 367 12.37 -23.33 7.10
N SER A 368 11.69 -24.46 7.31
CA SER A 368 11.98 -25.35 8.44
C SER A 368 13.36 -26.03 8.31
N LEU A 369 13.86 -26.19 7.08
CA LEU A 369 15.20 -26.69 6.75
C LEU A 369 16.29 -25.59 6.80
N ILE A 370 15.97 -24.34 6.43
CA ILE A 370 16.94 -23.23 6.25
C ILE A 370 17.01 -22.30 7.49
N VAL A 371 17.07 -22.85 8.71
CA VAL A 371 17.36 -22.12 9.98
C VAL A 371 16.18 -21.29 10.54
N HIS A 372 15.86 -21.52 11.82
CA HIS A 372 14.81 -20.82 12.59
C HIS A 372 14.90 -19.28 12.53
N GLU A 373 16.11 -18.75 12.38
CA GLU A 373 16.39 -17.32 12.25
C GLU A 373 15.77 -16.70 10.99
N ALA A 374 15.62 -17.47 9.91
CA ALA A 374 15.00 -16.98 8.66
C ALA A 374 13.49 -16.72 8.84
N VAL A 375 12.80 -17.59 9.59
CA VAL A 375 11.38 -17.39 9.97
C VAL A 375 11.22 -16.11 10.79
N PHE A 376 12.13 -15.90 11.75
CA PHE A 376 12.14 -14.70 12.57
C PHE A 376 12.37 -13.41 11.75
N VAL A 377 13.34 -13.41 10.84
CA VAL A 377 13.63 -12.26 9.95
C VAL A 377 12.44 -11.96 9.04
N MET A 378 11.82 -12.99 8.45
CA MET A 378 10.64 -12.83 7.61
C MET A 378 9.44 -12.30 8.39
N HIS A 379 9.17 -12.83 9.59
CA HIS A 379 8.09 -12.34 10.46
C HIS A 379 8.28 -10.87 10.83
N THR A 380 9.51 -10.49 11.20
CA THR A 380 9.86 -9.10 11.51
C THR A 380 9.68 -8.20 10.28
N SER A 381 10.16 -8.63 9.12
CA SER A 381 10.01 -7.91 7.86
C SER A 381 8.54 -7.74 7.46
N ALA A 382 7.74 -8.80 7.60
CA ALA A 382 6.31 -8.80 7.34
C ALA A 382 5.59 -7.76 8.23
N THR A 383 5.88 -7.79 9.53
CA THR A 383 5.31 -6.84 10.49
C THR A 383 5.68 -5.41 10.16
N VAL A 384 6.97 -5.15 9.87
CA VAL A 384 7.46 -3.81 9.49
C VAL A 384 6.78 -3.31 8.21
N ILE A 385 6.69 -4.16 7.17
CA ILE A 385 6.04 -3.79 5.89
C ILE A 385 4.57 -3.40 6.13
N VAL A 386 3.82 -4.21 6.88
CA VAL A 386 2.40 -3.92 7.16
C VAL A 386 2.25 -2.63 7.98
N LEU A 387 3.09 -2.42 9.00
CA LEU A 387 3.04 -1.22 9.82
C LEU A 387 3.41 0.04 9.01
N VAL A 388 4.47 0.01 8.22
CA VAL A 388 4.87 1.15 7.37
C VAL A 388 3.78 1.47 6.34
N LEU A 389 3.15 0.45 5.75
CA LEU A 389 2.06 0.65 4.81
C LEU A 389 0.80 1.19 5.50
N ALA A 390 0.47 0.69 6.70
CA ALA A 390 -0.64 1.21 7.51
C ALA A 390 -0.43 2.69 7.86
N LEU A 391 0.78 3.04 8.30
CA LEU A 391 1.19 4.41 8.56
C LEU A 391 1.01 5.27 7.31
N PHE A 392 1.53 4.84 6.16
CA PHE A 392 1.39 5.55 4.89
C PHE A 392 -0.07 5.82 4.53
N LEU A 393 -0.89 4.77 4.49
CA LEU A 393 -2.26 4.84 4.01
C LEU A 393 -3.19 5.66 4.93
N LEU A 394 -2.89 5.68 6.23
CA LEU A 394 -3.64 6.43 7.24
C LEU A 394 -3.06 7.82 7.51
N THR A 395 -1.95 8.22 6.86
CA THR A 395 -1.46 9.60 6.98
C THR A 395 -2.36 10.60 6.24
N SER A 396 -2.99 11.46 7.04
CA SER A 396 -3.79 12.57 6.55
C SER A 396 -2.93 13.82 6.45
N GLY A 397 -3.01 14.55 5.34
CA GLY A 397 -2.40 15.88 5.26
C GLY A 397 -3.21 16.90 6.08
N ARG A 398 -2.63 18.08 6.36
CA ARG A 398 -3.29 19.16 7.11
C ARG A 398 -4.72 19.44 6.66
N VAL A 399 -4.93 19.61 5.35
CA VAL A 399 -6.27 19.89 4.78
C VAL A 399 -7.27 18.76 5.05
N GLN A 400 -6.82 17.50 5.02
CA GLN A 400 -7.67 16.35 5.32
C GLN A 400 -7.97 16.26 6.82
N SER A 401 -7.04 16.67 7.68
CA SER A 401 -7.28 16.71 9.12
C SER A 401 -8.29 17.78 9.56
N LEU A 402 -8.58 18.78 8.70
CA LEU A 402 -9.69 19.71 8.91
C LEU A 402 -11.06 19.06 8.66
N ALA A 403 -11.10 17.90 7.98
CA ALA A 403 -12.36 17.27 7.60
C ALA A 403 -13.09 16.66 8.80
N ARG A 404 -14.38 16.96 8.89
CA ARG A 404 -15.36 16.20 9.67
C ARG A 404 -16.23 15.40 8.72
N PHE A 405 -16.46 14.15 9.07
CA PHE A 405 -17.34 13.29 8.29
C PHE A 405 -18.56 12.92 9.11
N ARG A 406 -19.73 12.88 8.46
CA ARG A 406 -20.95 12.37 9.06
C ARG A 406 -20.96 10.85 8.94
N LEU A 407 -20.80 10.15 10.05
CA LEU A 407 -21.01 8.71 10.16
C LEU A 407 -22.29 8.48 10.97
N ALA A 408 -23.33 7.92 10.35
CA ALA A 408 -24.63 7.68 11.00
C ALA A 408 -25.20 8.91 11.75
N GLY A 409 -25.01 10.11 11.20
CA GLY A 409 -25.44 11.37 11.80
C GLY A 409 -24.42 12.02 12.76
N LEU A 410 -23.45 11.27 13.28
CA LEU A 410 -22.39 11.78 14.14
C LEU A 410 -21.28 12.43 13.30
N ARG A 411 -20.83 13.63 13.69
CA ARG A 411 -19.68 14.31 13.07
C ARG A 411 -18.40 13.79 13.72
N ILE A 412 -17.73 12.84 13.06
CA ILE A 412 -16.48 12.25 13.55
C ILE A 412 -15.28 12.97 12.92
N PRO A 413 -14.32 13.45 13.71
CA PRO A 413 -13.07 13.98 13.19
C PRO A 413 -12.25 12.89 12.49
N LEU A 414 -11.66 13.19 11.33
CA LEU A 414 -10.89 12.20 10.56
C LEU A 414 -9.75 11.56 11.36
N PHE A 415 -9.11 12.29 12.29
CA PHE A 415 -8.07 11.73 13.15
C PHE A 415 -8.59 10.60 14.04
N VAL A 416 -9.76 10.76 14.66
CA VAL A 416 -10.35 9.74 15.54
C VAL A 416 -10.65 8.49 14.74
N PHE A 417 -11.16 8.68 13.52
CA PHE A 417 -11.41 7.59 12.60
C PHE A 417 -10.11 6.87 12.19
N ASP A 418 -9.09 7.60 11.73
CA ASP A 418 -7.81 7.01 11.32
C ASP A 418 -7.12 6.28 12.48
N LEU A 419 -7.20 6.84 13.71
CA LEU A 419 -6.69 6.20 14.92
C LEU A 419 -7.46 4.92 15.24
N ALA A 420 -8.79 4.94 15.15
CA ALA A 420 -9.61 3.74 15.39
C ALA A 420 -9.29 2.63 14.38
N VAL A 421 -9.14 2.97 13.09
CA VAL A 421 -8.73 2.03 12.04
C VAL A 421 -7.32 1.49 12.31
N PHE A 422 -6.38 2.37 12.67
CA PHE A 422 -5.01 1.96 13.01
C PHE A 422 -4.98 1.01 14.22
N MET A 423 -5.71 1.32 15.30
CA MET A 423 -5.79 0.46 16.48
C MET A 423 -6.45 -0.88 16.17
N GLY A 424 -7.50 -0.89 15.33
CA GLY A 424 -8.11 -2.12 14.84
C GLY A 424 -7.14 -2.98 14.04
N LEU A 425 -6.29 -2.38 13.21
CA LEU A 425 -5.22 -3.06 12.48
C LEU A 425 -4.16 -3.63 13.40
N LEU A 426 -3.70 -2.88 14.42
CA LEU A 426 -2.74 -3.39 15.41
C LEU A 426 -3.32 -4.59 16.18
N ALA A 427 -4.58 -4.50 16.61
CA ALA A 427 -5.26 -5.61 17.27
C ALA A 427 -5.40 -6.83 16.33
N GLY A 428 -5.77 -6.61 15.07
CA GLY A 428 -5.83 -7.64 14.05
C GLY A 428 -4.49 -8.32 13.80
N LEU A 429 -3.38 -7.57 13.79
CA LEU A 429 -2.02 -8.12 13.70
C LEU A 429 -1.67 -9.03 14.89
N VAL A 430 -2.05 -8.65 16.10
CA VAL A 430 -1.85 -9.49 17.30
C VAL A 430 -2.67 -10.78 17.20
N VAL A 431 -3.96 -10.69 16.86
CA VAL A 431 -4.83 -11.86 16.70
C VAL A 431 -4.29 -12.79 15.62
N LEU A 432 -3.87 -12.22 14.49
CA LEU A 432 -3.31 -12.97 13.37
C LEU A 432 -2.01 -13.66 13.78
N HIS A 433 -1.07 -12.96 14.42
CA HIS A 433 0.16 -13.54 14.96
C HIS A 433 -0.12 -14.73 15.89
N LEU A 434 -1.04 -14.57 16.85
CA LEU A 434 -1.43 -15.64 17.77
C LEU A 434 -2.07 -16.83 17.03
N ALA A 435 -2.96 -16.57 16.09
CA ALA A 435 -3.61 -17.60 15.28
C ALA A 435 -2.60 -18.38 14.44
N VAL A 436 -1.70 -17.69 13.74
CA VAL A 436 -0.65 -18.31 12.92
C VAL A 436 0.20 -19.24 13.77
N PHE A 437 0.72 -18.77 14.90
CA PHE A 437 1.53 -19.59 15.78
C PHE A 437 0.76 -20.78 16.34
N SER A 438 -0.51 -20.61 16.73
CA SER A 438 -1.33 -21.71 17.24
C SER A 438 -1.54 -22.83 16.22
N LEU A 439 -1.72 -22.48 14.94
CA LEU A 439 -1.96 -23.43 13.86
C LEU A 439 -0.65 -24.06 13.38
N SER A 440 0.42 -23.28 13.27
CA SER A 440 1.76 -23.77 12.91
C SER A 440 2.45 -24.54 14.04
N TRP A 441 1.93 -24.47 15.27
CA TRP A 441 2.51 -25.17 16.43
C TRP A 441 2.56 -26.69 16.22
N ALA A 442 1.52 -27.27 15.62
CA ALA A 442 1.46 -28.71 15.36
C ALA A 442 2.57 -29.18 14.41
N ASP A 443 2.84 -28.40 13.36
CA ASP A 443 3.89 -28.69 12.37
C ASP A 443 5.30 -28.45 12.94
N LEU A 444 5.46 -27.45 13.82
CA LEU A 444 6.71 -27.17 14.53
C LEU A 444 7.00 -28.17 15.66
N ALA A 445 5.99 -28.89 16.15
CA ALA A 445 6.10 -29.86 17.23
C ALA A 445 6.46 -31.29 16.76
N MET A 446 6.84 -31.47 15.49
CA MET A 446 7.12 -32.78 14.90
C MET A 446 8.22 -33.57 15.64
N PRO A 447 8.05 -34.89 15.85
CA PRO A 447 8.86 -35.69 16.76
C PRO A 447 10.02 -36.35 16.02
N ARG A 448 11.19 -35.69 15.89
CA ARG A 448 12.45 -36.41 15.66
C ARG A 448 13.64 -35.80 16.40
N PRO A 449 14.64 -36.61 16.73
CA PRO A 449 15.59 -36.28 17.76
C PRO A 449 16.93 -35.79 17.17
N PHE A 450 17.25 -34.54 17.45
CA PHE A 450 18.57 -34.15 17.94
C PHE A 450 18.30 -33.55 19.34
N TRP A 451 18.82 -34.21 20.34
CA TRP A 451 18.16 -34.44 21.63
C TRP A 451 18.38 -33.33 22.65
N ASN A 452 18.45 -32.04 22.27
CA ASN A 452 18.78 -30.99 23.26
C ASN A 452 18.27 -29.57 23.02
N ARG A 453 17.16 -29.36 22.29
CA ARG A 453 16.48 -28.05 22.31
C ARG A 453 15.00 -28.19 22.64
N SER A 454 14.73 -28.57 23.88
CA SER A 454 13.51 -28.16 24.59
C SER A 454 13.49 -26.63 24.66
N GLY A 455 12.96 -25.99 23.62
CA GLY A 455 12.93 -24.53 23.57
C GLY A 455 12.49 -23.92 22.25
N THR A 456 12.76 -24.47 21.07
CA THR A 456 12.82 -23.65 19.84
C THR A 456 11.50 -23.05 19.35
N ALA A 457 10.38 -23.77 19.36
CA ALA A 457 9.08 -23.21 18.91
C ALA A 457 8.51 -22.21 19.91
N GLN A 458 8.60 -22.54 21.21
CA GLN A 458 8.23 -21.64 22.30
C GLN A 458 9.13 -20.40 22.34
N GLU A 459 10.43 -20.58 22.16
CA GLU A 459 11.43 -19.52 22.09
C GLU A 459 11.24 -18.65 20.85
N LEU A 460 10.92 -19.24 19.69
CA LEU A 460 10.59 -18.50 18.48
C LEU A 460 9.31 -17.70 18.66
N PHE A 461 8.26 -18.31 19.23
CA PHE A 461 7.02 -17.61 19.58
C PHE A 461 7.31 -16.44 20.53
N VAL A 462 8.08 -16.67 21.57
CA VAL A 462 8.42 -15.65 22.57
C VAL A 462 9.27 -14.54 21.94
N ARG A 463 10.27 -14.86 21.10
CA ARG A 463 11.08 -13.89 20.34
C ARG A 463 10.22 -13.06 19.39
N CYS A 464 9.41 -13.69 18.55
CA CYS A 464 8.51 -13.00 17.62
C CYS A 464 7.48 -12.14 18.38
N SER A 465 6.94 -12.64 19.50
CA SER A 465 5.98 -11.90 20.33
C SER A 465 6.60 -10.69 21.00
N VAL A 466 7.84 -10.79 21.49
CA VAL A 466 8.57 -9.64 22.04
C VAL A 466 8.83 -8.60 20.95
N VAL A 467 9.27 -9.02 19.76
CA VAL A 467 9.51 -8.08 18.65
C VAL A 467 8.22 -7.43 18.17
N LEU A 468 7.15 -8.19 17.98
CA LEU A 468 5.84 -7.64 17.67
C LEU A 468 5.40 -6.64 18.76
N GLY A 469 5.55 -7.03 20.03
CA GLY A 469 5.26 -6.18 21.17
C GLY A 469 6.03 -4.86 21.18
N ILE A 470 7.25 -4.82 20.65
CA ILE A 470 8.08 -3.61 20.53
C ILE A 470 7.70 -2.77 19.30
N LEU A 471 7.42 -3.44 18.18
CA LEU A 471 7.06 -2.77 16.92
C LEU A 471 5.70 -2.07 16.98
N LEU A 472 4.71 -2.63 17.69
CA LEU A 472 3.37 -2.04 17.78
C LEU A 472 3.35 -0.65 18.49
N PRO A 473 3.92 -0.48 19.71
CA PRO A 473 4.07 0.83 20.36
C PRO A 473 4.89 1.81 19.54
N LEU A 474 5.96 1.33 18.89
CA LEU A 474 6.80 2.16 18.04
C LEU A 474 6.02 2.68 16.82
N ALA A 475 5.24 1.82 16.18
CA ALA A 475 4.40 2.22 15.07
C ALA A 475 3.30 3.20 15.54
N LEU A 476 2.71 2.99 16.72
CA LEU A 476 1.75 3.93 17.30
C LEU A 476 2.36 5.30 17.61
N SER A 477 3.56 5.35 18.20
CA SER A 477 4.24 6.62 18.46
C SER A 477 4.60 7.32 17.15
N THR A 478 5.08 6.56 16.15
CA THR A 478 5.36 7.07 14.81
C THR A 478 4.10 7.62 14.14
N PHE A 479 2.97 6.91 14.21
CA PHE A 479 1.68 7.38 13.70
C PHE A 479 1.28 8.72 14.31
N LEU A 480 1.38 8.83 15.63
CA LEU A 480 1.05 10.06 16.34
C LEU A 480 1.99 11.21 15.93
N VAL A 481 3.30 10.97 15.82
CA VAL A 481 4.27 11.95 15.30
C VAL A 481 3.93 12.36 13.87
N MET A 482 3.61 11.41 13.00
CA MET A 482 3.22 11.71 11.62
C MET A 482 1.97 12.57 11.55
N LYS A 483 0.97 12.32 12.41
CA LYS A 483 -0.22 13.17 12.53
C LYS A 483 0.15 14.57 13.04
N LEU A 484 1.01 14.67 14.05
CA LEU A 484 1.51 15.93 14.59
C LEU A 484 2.26 16.78 13.53
N VAL A 485 3.12 16.13 12.74
CA VAL A 485 3.89 16.80 11.68
C VAL A 485 2.99 17.13 10.49
N GLY A 486 2.16 16.19 10.06
CA GLY A 486 1.25 16.33 8.91
C GLY A 486 0.16 17.38 9.13
N THR A 487 -0.26 17.62 10.38
CA THR A 487 -1.17 18.72 10.72
C THR A 487 -0.51 20.09 10.66
N ARG A 488 0.83 20.19 10.67
CA ARG A 488 1.52 21.47 10.86
C ARG A 488 2.42 21.95 9.71
N TRP A 489 3.34 21.12 9.21
CA TRP A 489 4.52 21.64 8.50
C TRP A 489 4.82 21.05 7.12
N LEU A 490 4.45 19.79 6.81
CA LEU A 490 5.03 19.06 5.68
C LEU A 490 4.00 18.39 4.76
N GLY A 491 4.33 18.32 3.46
CA GLY A 491 3.61 17.49 2.50
C GLY A 491 3.71 16.00 2.86
N LYS A 492 2.71 15.21 2.46
CA LYS A 492 2.57 13.78 2.82
C LYS A 492 3.84 12.94 2.63
N GLY A 493 4.63 13.24 1.59
CA GLY A 493 5.85 12.49 1.27
C GLY A 493 6.95 12.59 2.33
N TRP A 494 7.16 13.76 2.94
CA TRP A 494 8.18 13.95 3.98
C TRP A 494 7.78 13.31 5.30
N VAL A 495 6.49 13.40 5.63
CA VAL A 495 5.92 12.73 6.81
C VAL A 495 6.10 11.22 6.69
N PHE A 496 5.85 10.68 5.49
CA PHE A 496 6.09 9.27 5.18
C PHE A 496 7.56 8.88 5.27
N LEU A 497 8.46 9.62 4.61
CA LEU A 497 9.90 9.33 4.63
C LEU A 497 10.44 9.25 6.05
N MET A 498 10.06 10.17 6.92
CA MET A 498 10.49 10.17 8.33
C MET A 498 9.93 8.98 9.11
N GLY A 499 8.66 8.63 8.91
CA GLY A 499 8.05 7.45 9.55
C GLY A 499 8.68 6.14 9.06
N ALA A 500 8.94 6.02 7.76
CA ALA A 500 9.59 4.85 7.16
C ALA A 500 11.03 4.68 7.66
N ILE A 501 11.81 5.78 7.70
CA ILE A 501 13.16 5.81 8.29
C ILE A 501 13.07 5.36 9.76
N TRP A 502 12.14 5.90 10.55
CA TRP A 502 11.98 5.53 11.95
C TRP A 502 11.71 4.04 12.16
N VAL A 503 10.72 3.46 11.47
CA VAL A 503 10.39 2.04 11.60
C VAL A 503 11.52 1.16 11.05
N PHE A 504 12.18 1.56 9.96
CA PHE A 504 13.30 0.82 9.38
C PHE A 504 14.52 0.78 10.32
N PHE A 505 14.94 1.93 10.86
CA PHE A 505 16.11 2.02 11.73
C PHE A 505 15.88 1.46 13.13
N LEU A 506 14.65 1.42 13.62
CA LEU A 506 14.35 0.91 14.96
C LEU A 506 13.83 -0.54 14.94
N GLY A 507 13.33 -1.02 13.80
CA GLY A 507 12.86 -2.40 13.62
C GLY A 507 13.84 -3.29 12.87
N LEU A 508 14.13 -2.98 11.60
CA LEU A 508 14.88 -3.85 10.70
C LEU A 508 16.38 -3.83 10.98
N VAL A 509 16.97 -2.64 11.17
CA VAL A 509 18.42 -2.49 11.41
C VAL A 509 18.84 -3.28 12.66
N PRO A 510 18.17 -3.18 13.82
CA PRO A 510 18.55 -3.96 14.99
C PRO A 510 18.40 -5.46 14.81
N ALA A 511 17.34 -5.94 14.13
CA ALA A 511 17.17 -7.35 13.84
C ALA A 511 18.31 -7.90 12.96
N LEU A 512 18.71 -7.14 11.92
CA LEU A 512 19.86 -7.46 11.08
C LEU A 512 21.18 -7.44 11.87
N LEU A 513 21.38 -6.44 12.74
CA LEU A 513 22.57 -6.32 13.58
C LEU A 513 22.67 -7.47 14.61
N VAL A 514 21.55 -7.94 15.14
CA VAL A 514 21.52 -9.12 16.02
C VAL A 514 21.86 -10.39 15.22
N ALA A 515 21.28 -10.58 14.04
CA ALA A 515 21.59 -11.72 13.18
C ALA A 515 23.07 -11.73 12.76
N LEU A 516 23.61 -10.57 12.35
CA LEU A 516 25.02 -10.37 12.02
C LEU A 516 25.92 -10.61 13.23
N SER A 517 25.59 -10.07 14.41
CA SER A 517 26.42 -10.26 15.61
C SER A 517 26.47 -11.72 16.06
N LYS A 518 25.37 -12.47 15.94
CA LYS A 518 25.34 -13.92 16.18
C LYS A 518 26.14 -14.69 15.14
N ALA A 519 25.99 -14.37 13.85
CA ALA A 519 26.78 -14.97 12.79
C ALA A 519 28.29 -14.72 13.00
N PHE A 520 28.67 -13.51 13.43
CA PHE A 520 30.06 -13.18 13.77
C PHE A 520 30.54 -13.82 15.07
N ALA A 521 29.68 -14.04 16.06
CA ALA A 521 30.02 -14.75 17.30
C ALA A 521 30.20 -16.25 17.06
N GLN A 522 29.42 -16.83 16.12
CA GLN A 522 29.57 -18.22 15.70
C GLN A 522 30.78 -18.42 14.78
N ALA A 523 31.15 -17.39 14.00
CA ALA A 523 32.33 -17.41 13.14
C ALA A 523 33.67 -17.27 13.90
N ASP A 524 33.67 -16.76 15.14
CA ASP A 524 34.90 -16.46 15.88
C ASP A 524 34.89 -17.07 17.31
N ASN A 525 35.62 -18.16 17.49
CA ASN A 525 36.32 -18.52 18.73
C ASN A 525 37.52 -17.57 19.03
N LEU A 526 37.50 -16.33 18.52
CA LEU A 526 38.67 -15.45 18.37
C LEU A 526 38.38 -14.04 18.92
N GLY A 527 39.26 -13.55 19.79
CA GLY A 527 39.15 -12.31 20.55
C GLY A 527 38.46 -11.13 19.84
N ILE A 528 37.52 -10.52 20.56
CA ILE A 528 36.65 -9.42 20.11
C ILE A 528 37.52 -8.23 19.63
N ARG A 529 37.52 -7.98 18.32
CA ARG A 529 38.17 -6.79 17.72
C ARG A 529 37.39 -5.50 18.07
N PRO A 530 38.07 -4.35 18.27
CA PRO A 530 37.47 -3.10 18.78
C PRO A 530 36.38 -2.48 17.89
N TRP A 531 36.34 -2.80 16.60
CA TRP A 531 35.27 -2.34 15.69
C TRP A 531 33.93 -3.08 15.89
N LYS A 532 33.91 -4.20 16.62
CA LYS A 532 32.66 -4.89 17.02
C LYS A 532 31.95 -4.15 18.16
N LEU A 533 32.66 -3.33 18.95
CA LEU A 533 32.12 -2.63 20.13
C LEU A 533 31.05 -1.56 19.81
N PRO A 534 31.21 -0.71 18.78
CA PRO A 534 30.18 0.27 18.42
C PRO A 534 28.93 -0.39 17.82
N ILE A 535 29.12 -1.43 17.00
CA ILE A 535 28.04 -2.23 16.42
C ILE A 535 27.25 -2.94 17.52
N TYR A 536 27.97 -3.49 18.51
CA TYR A 536 27.38 -4.11 19.69
C TYR A 536 26.67 -3.09 20.60
N ALA A 537 27.24 -1.91 20.83
CA ALA A 537 26.61 -0.84 21.60
C ALA A 537 25.34 -0.29 20.93
N LEU A 538 25.35 -0.14 19.60
CA LEU A 538 24.17 0.21 18.79
C LEU A 538 23.12 -0.90 18.82
N ALA A 539 23.55 -2.18 18.81
CA ALA A 539 22.63 -3.29 18.97
C ALA A 539 21.99 -3.26 20.37
N MET A 540 22.78 -3.14 21.45
CA MET A 540 22.31 -3.16 22.85
C MET A 540 21.43 -1.96 23.25
N THR A 541 21.49 -0.86 22.51
CA THR A 541 20.61 0.31 22.70
C THR A 541 19.27 0.16 21.97
N SER A 542 19.11 -0.83 21.10
CA SER A 542 17.82 -1.12 20.47
C SER A 542 16.87 -1.82 21.45
N PRO A 543 15.61 -1.38 21.54
CA PRO A 543 14.57 -2.07 22.29
C PRO A 543 14.40 -3.54 21.90
N THR A 544 14.52 -3.84 20.61
CA THR A 544 14.41 -5.19 20.03
C THR A 544 15.49 -6.11 20.60
N THR A 545 16.72 -5.60 20.72
CA THR A 545 17.84 -6.34 21.29
C THR A 545 17.74 -6.47 22.81
N GLN A 546 17.23 -5.45 23.52
CA GLN A 546 16.97 -5.54 24.96
C GLN A 546 15.91 -6.60 25.27
N GLY A 547 14.83 -6.63 24.49
CA GLY A 547 13.80 -7.66 24.60
C GLY A 547 14.34 -9.06 24.31
N MET A 548 15.27 -9.21 23.36
CA MET A 548 15.93 -10.49 23.08
C MET A 548 16.95 -10.89 24.14
N ALA A 549 17.71 -9.95 24.69
CA ALA A 549 18.69 -10.18 25.75
C ALA A 549 18.03 -10.64 27.06
N MET A 550 16.74 -10.36 27.26
CA MET A 550 15.94 -10.93 28.35
C MET A 550 15.56 -12.39 28.13
N LEU A 551 15.44 -12.82 26.87
CA LEU A 551 14.93 -14.13 26.48
C LEU A 551 16.04 -15.16 26.31
N GLU A 552 17.13 -14.77 25.66
CA GLU A 552 18.36 -15.54 25.71
C GLU A 552 18.95 -15.37 27.10
N GLN A 553 19.47 -16.45 27.69
CA GLN A 553 20.18 -16.41 28.96
C GLN A 553 21.46 -15.57 28.80
N ALA A 554 21.33 -14.25 28.67
CA ALA A 554 22.45 -13.37 28.44
C ALA A 554 23.50 -13.66 29.51
N PRO A 555 24.80 -13.66 29.13
CA PRO A 555 25.90 -13.84 30.06
C PRO A 555 25.63 -13.06 31.36
N ARG A 556 25.91 -13.64 32.53
CA ARG A 556 25.52 -13.06 33.83
C ARG A 556 25.92 -11.59 34.00
N TRP A 557 26.98 -11.14 33.33
CA TRP A 557 27.43 -9.75 33.32
C TRP A 557 26.53 -8.76 32.53
N ILE A 558 25.63 -9.27 31.67
CA ILE A 558 24.58 -8.51 30.95
C ILE A 558 23.25 -8.53 31.72
N ARG A 559 23.02 -9.52 32.59
CA ARG A 559 21.85 -9.58 33.48
C ARG A 559 21.97 -8.55 34.60
N SER A 560 21.98 -7.28 34.25
CA SER A 560 21.77 -6.25 35.26
C SER A 560 20.29 -6.34 35.68
N GLU A 561 20.02 -6.54 36.96
CA GLU A 561 18.65 -6.51 37.51
C GLU A 561 18.02 -5.10 37.48
N HIS A 562 18.72 -4.11 36.91
CA HIS A 562 18.25 -2.74 36.88
C HIS A 562 16.89 -2.63 36.17
N TRP A 563 15.90 -2.15 36.92
CA TRP A 563 14.54 -1.88 36.46
C TRP A 563 14.51 -1.04 35.16
N LEU A 564 15.49 -0.16 34.98
CA LEU A 564 15.60 0.68 33.78
C LEU A 564 15.89 -0.14 32.51
N LEU A 565 16.73 -1.17 32.63
CA LEU A 565 17.05 -2.09 31.54
C LEU A 565 15.95 -3.14 31.35
N THR A 566 15.18 -3.47 32.40
CA THR A 566 14.15 -4.50 32.31
C THR A 566 12.73 -4.00 32.02
N ARG A 567 12.37 -2.81 32.47
CA ARG A 567 11.02 -2.24 32.41
C ARG A 567 10.99 -0.79 31.98
N GLY A 568 12.13 -0.10 32.00
CA GLY A 568 12.26 1.31 31.62
C GLY A 568 11.74 1.58 30.20
N TYR A 569 12.04 0.70 29.23
CA TYR A 569 11.52 0.84 27.86
C TYR A 569 10.00 1.02 27.81
N TRP A 570 9.25 0.13 28.49
CA TRP A 570 7.78 0.14 28.49
C TRP A 570 7.21 1.34 29.24
N PHE A 571 7.81 1.70 30.37
CA PHE A 571 7.42 2.89 31.12
C PHE A 571 7.60 4.16 30.27
N TRP A 572 8.76 4.33 29.64
CA TRP A 572 9.06 5.49 28.78
C TRP A 572 8.19 5.52 27.53
N HIS A 573 7.93 4.37 26.91
CA HIS A 573 7.00 4.30 25.78
C HIS A 573 5.57 4.67 26.18
N ALA A 574 5.08 4.17 27.31
CA ALA A 574 3.76 4.53 27.81
C ALA A 574 3.67 6.05 28.09
N LEU A 575 4.69 6.64 28.72
CA LEU A 575 4.77 8.07 28.97
C LEU A 575 4.81 8.88 27.66
N LEU A 576 5.64 8.47 26.70
CA LEU A 576 5.77 9.10 25.39
C LEU A 576 4.45 9.03 24.60
N LEU A 577 3.78 7.87 24.60
CA LEU A 577 2.49 7.67 23.95
C LEU A 577 1.40 8.53 24.59
N ALA A 578 1.35 8.60 25.92
CA ALA A 578 0.43 9.47 26.64
C ALA A 578 0.66 10.95 26.27
N TYR A 579 1.93 11.38 26.23
CA TYR A 579 2.30 12.74 25.83
C TYR A 579 1.94 13.05 24.36
N LEU A 580 2.39 12.22 23.42
CA LEU A 580 2.12 12.39 21.98
C LEU A 580 0.62 12.32 21.67
N GLY A 581 -0.11 11.43 22.34
CA GLY A 581 -1.56 11.29 22.20
C GLY A 581 -2.29 12.56 22.65
N ALA A 582 -1.98 13.05 23.85
CA ALA A 582 -2.55 14.29 24.38
C ALA A 582 -2.22 15.50 23.48
N LEU A 583 -0.99 15.57 22.98
CA LEU A 583 -0.53 16.62 22.10
C LEU A 583 -1.25 16.59 20.73
N SER A 584 -1.36 15.40 20.13
CA SER A 584 -2.01 15.19 18.83
C SER A 584 -3.50 15.51 18.90
N TRP A 585 -4.15 15.08 19.98
CA TRP A 585 -5.54 15.42 20.28
C TRP A 585 -5.76 16.94 20.38
N ARG A 586 -4.90 17.66 21.12
CA ARG A 586 -5.00 19.12 21.26
C ARG A 586 -4.82 19.84 19.92
N MET A 587 -3.83 19.44 19.12
CA MET A 587 -3.65 20.02 17.79
C MET A 587 -4.86 19.79 16.91
N HIS A 588 -5.37 18.56 16.88
CA HIS A 588 -6.55 18.25 16.08
C HIS A 588 -7.77 19.04 16.55
N ARG A 589 -7.99 19.19 17.87
CA ARG A 589 -9.06 20.04 18.42
C ARG A 589 -8.95 21.48 17.91
N SER A 590 -7.74 22.01 17.82
CA SER A 590 -7.55 23.35 17.30
C SER A 590 -7.73 23.44 15.79
N THR A 591 -7.26 22.46 15.03
CA THR A 591 -7.56 22.32 13.60
C THR A 591 -9.08 22.25 13.38
N LEU A 592 -9.82 21.57 14.26
CA LEU A 592 -11.28 21.54 14.23
C LEU A 592 -11.92 22.91 14.53
N GLN A 593 -11.27 23.77 15.30
CA GLN A 593 -11.71 25.15 15.51
C GLN A 593 -11.42 25.99 14.25
N GLU A 594 -10.25 25.83 13.62
CA GLU A 594 -9.94 26.45 12.31
C GLU A 594 -11.00 26.07 11.27
N ALA A 595 -11.35 24.78 11.17
CA ALA A 595 -12.37 24.29 10.25
C ALA A 595 -13.76 24.90 10.55
N ALA A 596 -14.14 25.03 11.82
CA ALA A 596 -15.41 25.64 12.20
C ALA A 596 -15.47 27.13 11.81
N VAL A 597 -14.35 27.86 11.91
CA VAL A 597 -14.25 29.25 11.44
C VAL A 597 -14.42 29.31 9.92
N PHE A 598 -13.75 28.43 9.16
CA PHE A 598 -13.95 28.32 7.70
C PHE A 598 -15.37 27.96 7.30
N GLU A 599 -16.06 27.11 8.07
CA GLU A 599 -17.46 26.76 7.82
C GLU A 599 -18.42 27.92 8.14
N SER A 600 -18.08 28.79 9.11
CA SER A 600 -18.88 29.95 9.50
C SER A 600 -18.68 31.18 8.61
N LEU A 601 -17.59 31.23 7.86
CA LEU A 601 -17.32 32.28 6.88
C LEU A 601 -18.24 32.07 5.68
N ASP A 602 -19.46 32.60 5.78
CA ASP A 602 -20.32 32.74 4.61
C ASP A 602 -19.64 33.73 3.66
N PRO A 603 -19.29 33.35 2.41
CA PRO A 603 -18.65 34.24 1.45
C PRO A 603 -19.48 35.50 1.14
N HIS A 604 -20.74 35.56 1.61
CA HIS A 604 -21.65 36.69 1.46
C HIS A 604 -22.05 37.35 2.78
N SER A 605 -21.67 36.82 3.95
CA SER A 605 -21.83 37.58 5.18
C SER A 605 -20.69 38.57 5.28
N ASP A 606 -21.01 39.87 5.41
CA ASP A 606 -20.14 40.84 6.05
C ASP A 606 -19.93 40.33 7.48
N ALA A 607 -19.02 39.37 7.64
CA ALA A 607 -18.74 38.77 8.93
C ALA A 607 -18.34 39.92 9.84
N GLU A 608 -19.23 40.27 10.77
CA GLU A 608 -18.96 41.25 11.81
C GLU A 608 -17.63 40.85 12.42
N ALA A 609 -16.59 41.62 12.06
CA ALA A 609 -15.22 41.33 12.42
C ALA A 609 -15.21 41.21 13.94
N ALA A 610 -14.96 39.99 14.43
CA ALA A 610 -15.08 39.66 15.84
C ALA A 610 -14.03 40.43 16.64
N GLY A 611 -14.23 41.73 16.92
CA GLY A 611 -13.44 42.62 17.77
C GLY A 611 -11.91 42.62 17.62
N HIS A 612 -11.35 41.93 16.62
CA HIS A 612 -9.92 41.70 16.48
C HIS A 612 -9.35 42.66 15.43
N PRO A 613 -8.17 43.27 15.70
CA PRO A 613 -7.51 44.11 14.73
C PRO A 613 -7.15 43.29 13.47
N PRO A 614 -7.23 43.86 12.25
CA PRO A 614 -6.85 43.18 11.02
C PRO A 614 -5.41 42.69 11.07
N CYS A 615 -5.08 41.68 10.27
CA CYS A 615 -3.72 41.15 10.25
C CYS A 615 -2.73 42.26 9.90
N PRO A 616 -1.70 42.52 10.73
CA PRO A 616 -0.76 43.60 10.50
C PRO A 616 0.12 43.45 9.25
N GLU A 617 0.10 42.28 8.59
CA GLU A 617 0.98 41.98 7.44
C GLU A 617 0.22 41.84 6.10
N CYS A 618 -1.07 41.50 6.12
CA CYS A 618 -1.88 41.39 4.90
C CYS A 618 -3.31 41.97 5.05
N GLU A 619 -3.60 42.62 6.17
CA GLU A 619 -4.88 43.24 6.51
C GLU A 619 -6.09 42.29 6.57
N SER A 620 -5.86 40.99 6.40
CA SER A 620 -6.93 39.99 6.47
C SER A 620 -7.63 39.96 7.83
N LEU A 621 -8.95 39.93 7.78
CA LEU A 621 -9.84 39.67 8.91
C LEU A 621 -9.99 38.16 9.19
N LEU A 622 -9.48 37.31 8.29
CA LEU A 622 -9.52 35.86 8.43
C LEU A 622 -8.47 35.40 9.44
N GLN A 623 -8.87 35.38 10.70
CA GLN A 623 -7.99 35.08 11.82
C GLN A 623 -8.56 33.96 12.65
N VAL A 624 -7.68 33.09 13.13
CA VAL A 624 -8.04 32.00 14.04
C VAL A 624 -7.20 32.13 15.31
N PRO A 625 -7.78 31.87 16.49
CA PRO A 625 -6.99 31.69 17.71
C PRO A 625 -5.90 30.65 17.43
N GLN A 626 -4.65 30.98 17.74
CA GLN A 626 -3.54 30.08 17.39
C GLN A 626 -3.61 28.80 18.25
N PRO A 627 -3.66 27.61 17.64
CA PRO A 627 -3.52 26.34 18.35
C PRO A 627 -2.36 26.27 19.34
N TYR A 628 -2.65 25.88 20.57
CA TYR A 628 -1.64 25.58 21.59
C TYR A 628 -0.71 24.46 21.12
N SER A 629 0.59 24.71 21.14
CA SER A 629 1.56 23.78 20.59
C SER A 629 2.31 22.90 21.59
N ASP A 630 2.25 23.26 22.87
CA ASP A 630 3.17 22.81 23.91
C ASP A 630 2.74 23.40 25.27
N TRP A 631 3.18 22.79 26.38
CA TRP A 631 2.87 23.25 27.74
C TRP A 631 3.36 24.69 28.02
N GLY A 632 4.52 25.07 27.46
CA GLY A 632 5.02 26.45 27.53
C GLY A 632 4.16 27.45 26.76
N GLY A 633 3.55 27.04 25.64
CA GLY A 633 2.60 27.85 24.88
C GLY A 633 1.28 28.09 25.63
N MET A 634 0.84 27.13 26.46
CA MET A 634 -0.42 27.21 27.22
C MET A 634 -0.43 28.36 28.24
N TRP A 635 0.67 28.53 28.98
CA TRP A 635 0.81 29.64 29.95
C TRP A 635 0.89 31.00 29.26
N ILE A 636 1.68 31.09 28.20
CA ILE A 636 1.92 32.35 27.48
C ILE A 636 0.68 32.80 26.71
N THR A 637 -0.02 31.92 26.01
CA THR A 637 -1.21 32.34 25.24
C THR A 637 -2.42 32.64 26.12
N SER A 638 -2.55 32.03 27.31
CA SER A 638 -3.57 32.44 28.28
C SER A 638 -3.36 33.90 28.73
N LEU A 639 -2.10 34.32 28.82
CA LEU A 639 -1.71 35.68 29.17
C LEU A 639 -1.81 36.64 27.97
N PHE A 640 -1.57 36.18 26.73
CA PHE A 640 -1.33 37.05 25.58
C PHE A 640 -2.25 36.85 24.35
N LYS A 641 -3.39 36.13 24.47
CA LYS A 641 -4.44 35.93 23.43
C LYS A 641 -3.93 36.05 21.97
N THR A 642 -3.12 35.09 21.52
CA THR A 642 -2.48 35.15 20.19
C THR A 642 -3.40 34.58 19.09
N VAL A 643 -3.44 35.24 17.93
CA VAL A 643 -4.18 34.81 16.73
C VAL A 643 -3.23 34.63 15.56
N ARG A 644 -3.60 33.74 14.63
CA ARG A 644 -2.90 33.47 13.38
C ARG A 644 -3.78 33.90 12.21
N CYS A 645 -3.22 34.70 11.31
CA CYS A 645 -3.85 35.00 10.03
C CYS A 645 -3.89 33.77 9.13
N LEU A 646 -5.05 33.47 8.55
CA LEU A 646 -5.23 32.32 7.67
C LEU A 646 -4.60 32.53 6.29
N ASP A 647 -4.57 33.75 5.78
CA ASP A 647 -4.08 34.06 4.43
C ASP A 647 -2.54 34.07 4.36
N CYS A 648 -1.89 34.79 5.26
CA CYS A 648 -0.42 34.94 5.25
C CYS A 648 0.29 34.08 6.32
N SER A 649 -0.46 33.39 7.19
CA SER A 649 0.09 32.64 8.34
C SER A 649 0.83 33.46 9.40
N THR A 650 0.78 34.80 9.37
CA THR A 650 1.39 35.66 10.40
C THR A 650 0.68 35.49 11.75
N GLU A 651 1.46 35.38 12.82
CA GLU A 651 0.99 35.27 14.21
C GLU A 651 1.15 36.61 14.95
N PHE A 652 0.09 37.08 15.61
CA PHE A 652 0.06 38.37 16.29
C PHE A 652 -0.89 38.35 17.49
N ASP A 653 -0.73 39.31 18.39
CA ASP A 653 -1.58 39.46 19.57
C ASP A 653 -2.95 40.04 19.15
N SER A 654 -4.03 39.34 19.51
CA SER A 654 -5.40 39.71 19.15
C SER A 654 -5.92 40.97 19.85
N ARG A 655 -5.24 41.45 20.91
CA ARG A 655 -5.57 42.71 21.59
C ARG A 655 -4.79 43.88 21.00
N THR A 656 -3.53 43.67 20.64
CA THR A 656 -2.63 44.76 20.27
C THR A 656 -2.33 44.85 18.77
N GLY A 657 -2.64 43.82 17.99
CA GLY A 657 -2.33 43.75 16.55
C GLY A 657 -0.83 43.62 16.24
N LYS A 658 0.05 43.51 17.25
CA LYS A 658 1.50 43.52 17.05
C LYS A 658 2.04 42.13 16.70
N VAL A 659 2.86 42.05 15.65
CA VAL A 659 3.56 40.82 15.23
C VAL A 659 4.66 40.45 16.23
N HIS A 660 4.76 39.18 16.59
CA HIS A 660 5.72 38.68 17.59
C HIS A 660 7.15 38.37 17.06
N LYS A 661 7.63 39.07 16.00
CA LYS A 661 8.90 38.76 15.31
C LYS A 661 10.13 38.59 16.23
N GLN A 662 10.28 39.39 17.30
CA GLN A 662 11.41 39.25 18.25
C GLN A 662 11.12 38.28 19.41
N ARG A 663 9.87 38.12 19.80
CA ARG A 663 9.46 37.31 20.95
C ARG A 663 9.48 35.81 20.62
N ASN A 664 9.18 35.44 19.38
CA ASN A 664 9.21 34.05 18.91
C ASN A 664 10.63 33.46 18.89
N PHE A 665 11.67 34.27 18.70
CA PHE A 665 13.07 33.83 18.81
C PHE A 665 13.46 33.50 20.26
N TYR A 666 13.18 34.43 21.20
CA TYR A 666 13.44 34.20 22.63
C TYR A 666 12.58 33.06 23.22
N LEU A 667 11.33 32.94 22.79
CA LEU A 667 10.46 31.85 23.22
C LEU A 667 10.83 30.51 22.57
N ALA A 668 11.31 30.49 21.32
CA ALA A 668 11.87 29.29 20.72
C ALA A 668 13.13 28.85 21.48
N LEU A 669 14.00 29.79 21.86
CA LEU A 669 15.23 29.55 22.63
C LEU A 669 14.94 29.04 24.05
N ILE A 670 13.94 29.63 24.74
CA ILE A 670 13.49 29.18 26.07
C ILE A 670 12.75 27.85 25.97
N ARG A 671 11.98 27.59 24.89
CA ARG A 671 11.28 26.31 24.66
C ARG A 671 12.26 25.18 24.40
N THR A 672 13.20 25.33 23.47
CA THR A 672 14.25 24.32 23.22
C THR A 672 15.19 24.18 24.41
N GLY A 673 15.49 25.29 25.09
CA GLY A 673 16.28 25.31 26.31
C GLY A 673 15.62 24.60 27.49
N ALA A 674 14.31 24.74 27.71
CA ALA A 674 13.61 24.09 28.82
C ALA A 674 13.32 22.60 28.55
N THR A 675 12.95 22.22 27.32
CA THR A 675 12.86 20.79 26.97
C THR A 675 14.23 20.13 26.91
N GLY A 676 15.26 20.85 26.43
CA GLY A 676 16.64 20.39 26.39
C GLY A 676 17.24 20.26 27.78
N ALA A 677 17.07 21.26 28.64
CA ALA A 677 17.50 21.22 30.05
C ALA A 677 16.70 20.21 30.86
N GLY A 678 15.41 20.01 30.57
CA GLY A 678 14.60 18.94 31.16
C GLY A 678 15.11 17.55 30.76
N LEU A 679 15.41 17.34 29.48
CA LEU A 679 16.02 16.11 28.97
C LEU A 679 17.44 15.91 29.50
N VAL A 680 18.26 16.94 29.58
CA VAL A 680 19.64 16.89 30.10
C VAL A 680 19.65 16.68 31.60
N ALA A 681 18.82 17.38 32.39
CA ALA A 681 18.68 17.16 33.83
C ALA A 681 18.16 15.74 34.10
N LEU A 682 17.21 15.25 33.30
CA LEU A 682 16.74 13.88 33.37
C LEU A 682 17.85 12.89 33.00
N THR A 683 18.65 13.16 31.96
CA THR A 683 19.79 12.32 31.54
C THR A 683 20.91 12.33 32.59
N LEU A 684 21.16 13.47 33.24
CA LEU A 684 22.13 13.61 34.33
C LEU A 684 21.66 12.93 35.62
N VAL A 685 20.36 12.97 35.91
CA VAL A 685 19.76 12.16 36.98
C VAL A 685 19.94 10.66 36.65
N LEU A 686 19.69 10.26 35.41
CA LEU A 686 19.87 8.88 34.94
C LEU A 686 21.34 8.41 34.96
N LEU A 687 22.30 9.27 34.59
CA LEU A 687 23.74 9.00 34.67
C LEU A 687 24.28 8.96 36.11
N ARG A 688 23.51 9.48 37.07
CA ARG A 688 23.84 9.42 38.50
C ARG A 688 23.24 8.18 39.19
N PHE A 689 22.28 7.53 38.55
CA PHE A 689 21.60 6.30 39.01
C PHE A 689 22.01 5.04 38.22
N ALA A 690 22.69 5.20 37.08
CA ALA A 690 23.45 4.17 36.38
C ALA A 690 24.90 4.20 36.89
#